data_AF-A0A1Y1ZRY8-F1
#
_entry.id   AF-A0A1Y1ZRY8-F1
#
_cell.length_a   1.000
_cell.length_b   1.000
_cell.length_c   1.000
_cell.angle_alpha   90.00
_cell.angle_beta   90.00
_cell.angle_gamma   90.00
#
_symmetry.space_group_name_H-M   'P 1'
#
loop_
_entity.id
_entity.type
_entity.pdbx_description
1 polymer ?
#
loop_
_entity_poly.entity_id
_entity_poly.type
_entity_poly.pdbx_seq_one_letter_code
_entity_poly.pdbx_strand_id
1 'polypeptide(L)'
;MKVIEKVKSEGFKAFNDKSNESYKLISNVLMKDEEFKKDISNIIDNVKIFDCYDEKCTNIKGFILYNENKIAKCNYNCKTTSITSCNNNFLDNIYYSSGYKYCTRGSTSSSTSSISINNGSINYIPYSNGNNIIMYNSYEKYNIIGEFIRGGYLLVDINSSKNMIECFKGSSSCIKSSSEGYFLDALSSQKNLLIFCKSKGICSTITTKNGYYFNNDFEYYFKCISNSCSKEILQTIYKSNTLLSFYQKDYNVLTATFKNNETNLGKDKKYIPLNYINAHNSNFPEITSGSDTIVLYYENYSLTQYANKEGICISSFIYDPNCIDKNSNQYLCESINESCKISKVKCDIQSLKGPCNGFYLDDIDHPEKKLLYECTSKKNVTCNKISDPIGYYTISDKNFISNEKNNIICDKNGCKFDVFDLKWKFILPLNTFNINENNYYIVNAKNSVFYQEKIDEYKVIILKMDSIIEYDISKAKTGIYLISNYMFLIAEKDSNNKKVLVRLYTTGINAFESINTTNALNKLSLIKYNEFSTLSSTSLKNIKIYDCRNGYCQQTVGYIKYQDNKVNKCDSDDCSSTITETSCSYYQTGIAYYNLGFKFCLGYPNGISYSSGNAKAVSVKPGSNSNYLFNYISKTYMLFISDKGANLIGLSSFDGYYLSDMDKDSNADLIKCETSKCYDANLKSAYGYFLNLASENLKNNIIYCDETEYKITERVHGIFINNDDTASICKSSHCNYHPLLDNCDKSSFGLTYDNKIKFCNSGKLIDFGKNYIKLNNVQAFSDDIFPDIVQGNFTILLEMDEYSIKPYRSDDGKKDKEICLDHFNEIAPCSDGMEKFKCSDTAFLCGNSKSCNSYYLYQERNSIIHEYNYECSKGSISKIKFNKIKYFILIFGSILFEIYF
;
A
#
# COMPACT_ATOMS: atom_id res chain seq x y z
N MET A 1 -51.52 59.60 54.29
CA MET A 1 -51.69 58.49 53.33
C MET A 1 -51.01 57.25 53.87
N LYS A 2 -51.66 56.09 53.85
CA LYS A 2 -50.98 54.80 54.05
C LYS A 2 -50.58 54.29 52.66
N VAL A 3 -49.29 53.98 52.47
CA VAL A 3 -48.77 53.39 51.22
C VAL A 3 -49.08 51.89 51.23
N ILE A 4 -49.60 51.36 50.12
CA ILE A 4 -49.81 49.93 49.92
C ILE A 4 -48.64 49.44 49.04
N GLU A 5 -47.77 48.60 49.60
CA GLU A 5 -46.67 47.98 48.86
C GLU A 5 -47.00 46.53 48.49
N LYS A 6 -46.65 46.12 47.28
CA LYS A 6 -46.76 44.73 46.85
C LYS A 6 -45.58 43.94 47.43
N VAL A 7 -45.87 43.07 48.38
CA VAL A 7 -44.86 42.21 49.01
C VAL A 7 -44.72 40.91 48.23
N LYS A 8 -43.50 40.58 47.79
CA LYS A 8 -43.19 39.23 47.30
C LYS A 8 -43.05 38.29 48.49
N SER A 9 -43.99 37.36 48.60
CA SER A 9 -43.97 36.32 49.61
C SER A 9 -44.26 34.99 48.94
N GLU A 10 -43.37 34.02 49.16
CA GLU A 10 -43.54 32.65 48.68
C GLU A 10 -43.90 31.69 49.82
N GLY A 11 -44.54 30.58 49.49
CA GLY A 11 -44.89 29.53 50.44
C GLY A 11 -46.32 29.59 50.93
N PHE A 12 -46.66 28.68 51.85
CA PHE A 12 -47.98 28.63 52.45
C PHE A 12 -48.15 29.70 53.52
N LYS A 13 -49.28 30.39 53.48
CA LYS A 13 -49.63 31.48 54.38
C LYS A 13 -51.07 31.30 54.86
N ALA A 14 -51.34 31.59 56.12
CA ALA A 14 -52.71 31.63 56.61
C ALA A 14 -53.17 33.09 56.70
N PHE A 15 -54.39 33.35 56.25
CA PHE A 15 -55.01 34.65 56.37
C PHE A 15 -56.31 34.54 57.15
N ASN A 16 -56.54 35.48 58.05
CA ASN A 16 -57.80 35.64 58.76
C ASN A 16 -58.73 36.54 57.93
N ASP A 17 -59.89 36.02 57.53
CA ASP A 17 -60.91 36.74 56.80
C ASP A 17 -61.68 37.67 57.75
N LYS A 18 -61.48 38.97 57.57
CA LYS A 18 -62.09 40.04 58.40
C LYS A 18 -63.21 40.77 57.66
N SER A 19 -63.76 40.18 56.60
CA SER A 19 -64.79 40.82 55.75
C SER A 19 -66.05 41.28 56.50
N ASN A 20 -66.32 40.74 57.70
CA ASN A 20 -67.46 41.09 58.54
C ASN A 20 -67.19 42.23 59.54
N GLU A 21 -65.96 42.71 59.65
CA GLU A 21 -65.62 43.92 60.43
C GLU A 21 -65.90 45.18 59.58
N SER A 22 -66.18 46.32 60.21
CA SER A 22 -66.72 47.56 59.59
C SER A 22 -65.85 48.22 58.49
N TYR A 23 -64.75 47.59 58.07
CA TYR A 23 -63.80 48.09 57.09
C TYR A 23 -63.98 47.40 55.73
N LYS A 24 -64.79 48.01 54.86
CA LYS A 24 -65.15 47.51 53.50
C LYS A 24 -63.99 47.28 52.51
N LEU A 25 -62.72 47.51 52.87
CA LEU A 25 -61.59 47.52 51.93
C LEU A 25 -60.52 46.42 52.14
N ILE A 26 -60.54 45.68 53.26
CA ILE A 26 -59.53 44.65 53.57
C ILE A 26 -60.25 43.35 53.91
N SER A 27 -60.17 42.35 53.02
CA SER A 27 -60.83 41.06 53.24
C SER A 27 -59.97 40.06 54.02
N ASN A 28 -58.64 40.04 53.84
CA ASN A 28 -57.78 38.99 54.40
C ASN A 28 -56.52 39.57 55.04
N VAL A 29 -56.25 39.23 56.32
CA VAL A 29 -55.05 39.67 57.06
C VAL A 29 -54.11 38.49 57.32
N LEU A 30 -52.83 38.62 56.92
CA LEU A 30 -51.81 37.58 57.12
C LEU A 30 -51.61 37.30 58.61
N MET A 31 -51.70 36.02 59.00
CA MET A 31 -51.42 35.58 60.37
C MET A 31 -49.91 35.51 60.61
N LYS A 32 -49.47 36.01 61.77
CA LYS A 32 -48.09 35.93 62.24
C LYS A 32 -47.83 34.63 63.00
N ASP A 33 -46.56 34.23 63.02
CA ASP A 33 -46.14 32.99 63.69
C ASP A 33 -46.49 32.96 65.18
N GLU A 34 -46.44 34.10 65.88
CA GLU A 34 -46.79 34.18 67.30
C GLU A 34 -48.30 33.98 67.56
N GLU A 35 -49.14 34.21 66.57
CA GLU A 35 -50.59 34.04 66.70
C GLU A 35 -50.97 32.56 66.77
N PHE A 36 -50.27 31.69 66.04
CA PHE A 36 -50.48 30.24 66.14
C PHE A 36 -50.09 29.66 67.50
N LYS A 37 -49.24 30.33 68.28
CA LYS A 37 -48.92 29.89 69.65
C LYS A 37 -50.08 30.09 70.63
N LYS A 38 -51.07 30.91 70.27
CA LYS A 38 -52.25 31.19 71.09
C LYS A 38 -53.41 30.29 70.71
N ASP A 39 -54.40 30.20 71.59
CA ASP A 39 -55.68 29.57 71.25
C ASP A 39 -56.47 30.49 70.32
N ILE A 40 -56.50 30.14 69.02
CA ILE A 40 -57.22 30.87 67.97
C ILE A 40 -58.58 30.23 67.65
N SER A 41 -59.09 29.36 68.52
CA SER A 41 -60.36 28.64 68.32
C SER A 41 -61.54 29.57 68.02
N ASN A 42 -61.55 30.80 68.55
CA ASN A 42 -62.60 31.80 68.34
C ASN A 42 -62.60 32.46 66.96
N ILE A 43 -61.48 32.40 66.23
CA ILE A 43 -61.33 32.99 64.89
C ILE A 43 -61.05 31.94 63.80
N ILE A 44 -60.87 30.67 64.18
CA ILE A 44 -60.38 29.63 63.27
C ILE A 44 -61.27 29.44 62.04
N ASP A 45 -62.60 29.59 62.19
CA ASP A 45 -63.56 29.46 61.10
C ASP A 45 -63.39 30.53 59.99
N ASN A 46 -62.74 31.65 60.33
CA ASN A 46 -62.39 32.73 59.39
C ASN A 46 -61.01 32.56 58.77
N VAL A 47 -60.21 31.60 59.24
CA VAL A 47 -58.85 31.39 58.73
C VAL A 47 -58.88 30.54 57.46
N LYS A 48 -58.04 30.91 56.49
CA LYS A 48 -57.85 30.24 55.20
C LYS A 48 -56.36 30.07 54.91
N ILE A 49 -55.97 29.00 54.23
CA ILE A 49 -54.59 28.76 53.81
C ILE A 49 -54.43 29.10 52.33
N PHE A 50 -53.36 29.80 51.99
CA PHE A 50 -53.01 30.15 50.62
C PHE A 50 -51.61 29.64 50.26
N ASP A 51 -51.43 29.09 49.06
CA ASP A 51 -50.12 28.88 48.45
C ASP A 51 -49.77 30.11 47.60
N CYS A 52 -48.78 30.87 48.05
CA CYS A 52 -48.28 32.03 47.33
C CYS A 52 -47.03 31.65 46.51
N TYR A 53 -47.11 31.84 45.19
CA TYR A 53 -46.02 31.60 44.24
C TYR A 53 -46.16 32.53 43.04
N ASP A 54 -45.05 33.09 42.57
CA ASP A 54 -45.02 34.02 41.42
C ASP A 54 -46.07 35.15 41.51
N GLU A 55 -46.09 35.81 42.68
CA GLU A 55 -46.98 36.94 42.99
C GLU A 55 -48.49 36.62 43.00
N LYS A 56 -48.88 35.34 42.92
CA LYS A 56 -50.27 34.87 43.03
C LYS A 56 -50.42 33.97 44.24
N CYS A 57 -51.49 34.20 45.02
CA CYS A 57 -51.85 33.36 46.15
C CYS A 57 -53.15 32.61 45.83
N THR A 58 -53.12 31.28 45.93
CA THR A 58 -54.28 30.42 45.66
C THR A 58 -54.76 29.81 46.97
N ASN A 59 -56.07 29.91 47.27
CA ASN A 59 -56.64 29.25 48.46
C ASN A 59 -56.54 27.73 48.30
N ILE A 60 -55.94 27.07 49.27
CA ILE A 60 -55.67 25.63 49.25
C ILE A 60 -56.26 24.95 50.48
N LYS A 61 -56.37 23.63 50.38
CA LYS A 61 -56.66 22.80 51.54
C LYS A 61 -55.40 22.53 52.34
N GLY A 62 -55.57 22.18 53.61
CA GLY A 62 -54.46 21.88 54.48
C GLY A 62 -54.83 21.79 55.94
N PHE A 63 -53.85 22.03 56.80
CA PHE A 63 -53.97 21.97 58.24
C PHE A 63 -53.24 23.14 58.88
N ILE A 64 -53.82 23.66 59.95
CA ILE A 64 -53.19 24.65 60.83
C ILE A 64 -52.95 24.01 62.18
N LEU A 65 -51.75 24.20 62.70
CA LEU A 65 -51.38 23.80 64.05
C LEU A 65 -51.31 25.04 64.92
N TYR A 66 -52.00 24.99 66.06
CA TYR A 66 -52.11 26.12 66.95
C TYR A 66 -52.23 25.70 68.41
N ASN A 67 -51.97 26.61 69.34
CA ASN A 67 -51.98 26.36 70.79
C ASN A 67 -51.16 25.12 71.19
N GLU A 68 -50.02 24.92 70.52
CA GLU A 68 -49.05 23.82 70.71
C GLU A 68 -49.55 22.39 70.40
N ASN A 69 -50.84 22.09 70.50
CA ASN A 69 -51.36 20.73 70.31
C ASN A 69 -52.71 20.65 69.59
N LYS A 70 -53.34 21.78 69.25
CA LYS A 70 -54.62 21.80 68.52
C LYS A 70 -54.36 21.84 67.02
N ILE A 71 -55.26 21.21 66.28
CA ILE A 71 -55.21 21.12 64.83
C ILE A 71 -56.53 21.60 64.27
N ALA A 72 -56.46 22.39 63.20
CA ALA A 72 -57.61 22.71 62.37
C ALA A 72 -57.41 22.14 60.96
N LYS A 73 -58.42 21.47 60.42
CA LYS A 73 -58.46 21.06 59.02
C LYS A 73 -59.09 22.17 58.20
N CYS A 74 -58.40 22.60 57.15
CA CYS A 74 -58.81 23.68 56.29
C CYS A 74 -59.29 23.11 54.96
N ASN A 75 -60.60 23.03 54.77
CA ASN A 75 -61.22 22.72 53.49
C ASN A 75 -61.71 24.05 52.88
N TYR A 76 -60.76 24.92 52.53
CA TYR A 76 -60.94 26.34 52.17
C TYR A 76 -61.34 27.28 53.30
N ASN A 77 -62.04 26.78 54.32
CA ASN A 77 -62.20 27.40 55.64
C ASN A 77 -61.69 26.40 56.69
N CYS A 78 -61.08 26.89 57.76
CA CYS A 78 -60.50 26.04 58.81
C CYS A 78 -61.51 25.70 59.89
N LYS A 79 -61.52 24.44 60.35
CA LYS A 79 -62.31 23.99 61.50
C LYS A 79 -61.44 23.16 62.44
N THR A 80 -61.52 23.41 63.74
CA THR A 80 -60.82 22.62 64.76
C THR A 80 -61.24 21.15 64.68
N THR A 81 -60.27 20.24 64.72
CA THR A 81 -60.50 18.79 64.75
C THR A 81 -60.01 18.22 66.08
N SER A 82 -60.72 17.20 66.58
CA SER A 82 -60.40 16.53 67.85
C SER A 82 -59.79 15.14 67.65
N ILE A 83 -59.03 14.96 66.57
CA ILE A 83 -58.45 13.66 66.21
C ILE A 83 -57.22 13.42 67.08
N THR A 84 -57.21 12.32 67.83
CA THR A 84 -56.14 11.97 68.79
C THR A 84 -55.36 10.71 68.40
N SER A 85 -55.84 9.94 67.41
CA SER A 85 -55.20 8.71 66.94
C SER A 85 -55.42 8.48 65.45
N CYS A 86 -54.51 7.72 64.81
CA CYS A 86 -54.62 7.32 63.41
C CYS A 86 -55.37 5.98 63.30
N ASN A 87 -56.42 5.96 62.48
CA ASN A 87 -57.14 4.76 62.08
C ASN A 87 -57.73 4.94 60.66
N ASN A 88 -58.35 3.90 60.11
CA ASN A 88 -58.87 3.93 58.73
C ASN A 88 -59.92 5.02 58.47
N ASN A 89 -60.64 5.49 59.50
CA ASN A 89 -61.63 6.58 59.37
C ASN A 89 -60.98 7.96 59.35
N PHE A 90 -59.71 8.06 59.77
CA PHE A 90 -58.97 9.31 59.88
C PHE A 90 -57.77 9.37 58.92
N LEU A 91 -57.75 8.54 57.87
CA LEU A 91 -56.82 8.73 56.74
C LEU A 91 -56.93 10.16 56.22
N ASP A 92 -55.80 10.75 55.79
CA ASP A 92 -55.75 12.15 55.34
C ASP A 92 -56.09 13.16 56.46
N ASN A 93 -55.64 12.87 57.69
CA ASN A 93 -55.72 13.81 58.80
C ASN A 93 -54.42 13.89 59.58
N ILE A 94 -54.21 15.03 60.25
CA ILE A 94 -53.13 15.24 61.20
C ILE A 94 -53.71 15.14 62.60
N TYR A 95 -52.93 14.54 63.51
CA TYR A 95 -53.26 14.44 64.92
C TYR A 95 -52.03 14.71 65.79
N TYR A 96 -52.28 15.03 67.05
CA TYR A 96 -51.24 15.22 68.06
C TYR A 96 -51.25 14.06 69.05
N SER A 97 -50.10 13.40 69.25
CA SER A 97 -49.93 12.39 70.30
C SER A 97 -48.63 12.66 71.08
N SER A 98 -47.50 12.19 70.55
CA SER A 98 -46.14 12.43 71.05
C SER A 98 -45.38 13.40 70.14
N GLY A 99 -46.10 14.36 69.55
CA GLY A 99 -45.69 15.14 68.39
C GLY A 99 -46.72 15.07 67.27
N TYR A 100 -46.54 15.89 66.25
CA TYR A 100 -47.45 15.96 65.10
C TYR A 100 -47.23 14.77 64.18
N LYS A 101 -48.33 14.08 63.87
CA LYS A 101 -48.30 12.91 63.00
C LYS A 101 -49.38 13.02 61.96
N TYR A 102 -49.04 12.70 60.72
CA TYR A 102 -49.99 12.58 59.62
C TYR A 102 -50.42 11.12 59.48
N CYS A 103 -51.73 10.88 59.49
CA CYS A 103 -52.31 9.56 59.33
C CYS A 103 -52.42 9.20 57.84
N THR A 104 -51.67 8.18 57.43
CA THR A 104 -51.62 7.69 56.04
C THR A 104 -51.95 6.20 55.98
N ARG A 105 -52.21 5.72 54.77
CA ARG A 105 -52.42 4.29 54.52
C ARG A 105 -51.06 3.59 54.54
N GLY A 106 -50.97 2.47 55.26
CA GLY A 106 -49.78 1.63 55.30
C GLY A 106 -49.53 0.92 53.97
N SER A 107 -48.42 0.19 53.89
CA SER A 107 -48.01 -0.55 52.68
C SER A 107 -48.96 -1.69 52.29
N THR A 108 -49.86 -2.10 53.17
CA THR A 108 -50.98 -3.02 52.87
C THR A 108 -52.30 -2.27 52.92
N SER A 109 -53.26 -2.63 52.04
CA SER A 109 -54.54 -1.93 51.88
C SER A 109 -55.38 -1.82 53.17
N SER A 110 -55.11 -2.63 54.18
CA SER A 110 -55.80 -2.68 55.47
C SER A 110 -55.04 -2.05 56.65
N SER A 111 -53.74 -1.72 56.51
CA SER A 111 -52.96 -1.11 57.61
C SER A 111 -53.01 0.41 57.53
N THR A 112 -53.06 1.07 58.70
CA THR A 112 -52.79 2.51 58.82
C THR A 112 -51.40 2.70 59.38
N SER A 113 -50.73 3.76 58.94
CA SER A 113 -49.44 4.18 59.47
C SER A 113 -49.46 5.68 59.73
N SER A 114 -48.52 6.16 60.54
CA SER A 114 -48.40 7.57 60.86
C SER A 114 -47.01 8.08 60.54
N ILE A 115 -46.91 9.16 59.78
CA ILE A 115 -45.64 9.84 59.47
C ILE A 115 -45.45 10.95 60.48
N SER A 116 -44.33 10.92 61.22
CA SER A 116 -44.00 12.01 62.16
C SER A 116 -43.53 13.24 61.38
N ILE A 117 -44.06 14.40 61.75
CA ILE A 117 -43.72 15.68 61.14
C ILE A 117 -42.70 16.35 62.06
N ASN A 118 -41.41 16.24 61.70
CA ASN A 118 -40.29 16.72 62.51
C ASN A 118 -39.94 18.19 62.21
N ASN A 119 -39.47 18.90 63.22
CA ASN A 119 -39.10 20.32 63.19
C ASN A 119 -37.76 20.54 62.45
N GLY A 120 -37.73 21.31 61.36
CA GLY A 120 -36.54 21.75 60.60
C GLY A 120 -36.34 21.13 59.21
N SER A 121 -37.02 20.04 58.84
CA SER A 121 -37.02 19.46 57.49
C SER A 121 -38.34 19.68 56.76
N ILE A 122 -38.29 20.12 55.49
CA ILE A 122 -39.48 20.17 54.62
C ILE A 122 -40.00 18.74 54.47
N ASN A 123 -41.12 18.42 55.12
CA ASN A 123 -41.68 17.08 55.10
C ASN A 123 -42.76 17.01 54.03
N TYR A 124 -42.44 16.35 52.92
CA TYR A 124 -43.44 15.98 51.94
C TYR A 124 -44.16 14.74 52.41
N ILE A 125 -45.48 14.81 52.50
CA ILE A 125 -46.28 13.71 52.99
C ILE A 125 -47.09 13.15 51.82
N PRO A 126 -46.62 12.05 51.18
CA PRO A 126 -47.36 11.42 50.12
C PRO A 126 -48.54 10.65 50.69
N TYR A 127 -49.75 10.99 50.26
CA TYR A 127 -50.94 10.18 50.48
C TYR A 127 -51.32 9.48 49.17
N SER A 128 -51.07 8.18 49.08
CA SER A 128 -51.44 7.39 47.91
C SER A 128 -52.89 6.89 48.03
N ASN A 129 -53.73 7.33 47.09
CA ASN A 129 -55.05 6.72 46.84
C ASN A 129 -55.01 6.03 45.47
N GLY A 130 -54.37 4.85 45.41
CA GLY A 130 -54.04 4.19 44.16
C GLY A 130 -52.85 4.88 43.46
N ASN A 131 -52.98 5.17 42.16
CA ASN A 131 -51.91 5.82 41.39
C ASN A 131 -51.77 7.33 41.67
N ASN A 132 -52.78 7.95 42.29
CA ASN A 132 -52.73 9.36 42.65
C ASN A 132 -52.10 9.54 44.03
N ILE A 133 -51.12 10.43 44.09
CA ILE A 133 -50.40 10.84 45.29
C ILE A 133 -50.81 12.28 45.58
N ILE A 134 -51.42 12.53 46.74
CA ILE A 134 -51.62 13.89 47.24
C ILE A 134 -50.37 14.27 48.02
N MET A 135 -49.80 15.41 47.70
CA MET A 135 -48.60 15.92 48.34
C MET A 135 -48.95 17.06 49.27
N TYR A 136 -48.65 16.89 50.56
CA TYR A 136 -48.66 18.00 51.51
C TYR A 136 -47.25 18.51 51.74
N ASN A 137 -47.12 19.81 51.97
CA ASN A 137 -45.86 20.44 52.30
C ASN A 137 -46.07 21.38 53.52
N SER A 138 -45.11 21.39 54.43
CA SER A 138 -45.12 22.20 55.65
C SER A 138 -44.35 23.51 55.46
N TYR A 139 -44.90 24.63 55.92
CA TYR A 139 -44.15 25.90 56.02
C TYR A 139 -43.01 25.79 57.05
N GLU A 140 -41.96 26.61 56.94
CA GLU A 140 -40.69 26.51 57.71
C GLU A 140 -40.83 26.40 59.23
N LYS A 141 -41.96 26.83 59.82
CA LYS A 141 -42.25 26.75 61.26
C LYS A 141 -43.39 25.78 61.62
N TYR A 142 -43.80 24.91 60.69
CA TYR A 142 -44.79 23.84 60.83
C TYR A 142 -46.22 24.24 61.21
N ASN A 143 -46.52 25.50 61.52
CA ASN A 143 -47.88 25.91 61.88
C ASN A 143 -48.89 25.75 60.74
N ILE A 144 -48.41 25.60 59.49
CA ILE A 144 -49.24 25.50 58.29
C ILE A 144 -48.72 24.34 57.44
N ILE A 145 -49.62 23.43 57.10
CA ILE A 145 -49.37 22.33 56.16
C ILE A 145 -50.39 22.48 55.04
N GLY A 146 -49.94 22.66 53.80
CA GLY A 146 -50.80 22.90 52.64
C GLY A 146 -50.69 21.80 51.59
N GLU A 147 -51.77 21.56 50.85
CA GLU A 147 -51.72 20.76 49.61
C GLU A 147 -50.81 21.46 48.57
N PHE A 148 -49.90 20.71 47.96
CA PHE A 148 -49.00 21.20 46.92
C PHE A 148 -49.72 21.23 45.56
N ILE A 149 -49.93 22.44 45.03
CA ILE A 149 -50.67 22.65 43.77
C ILE A 149 -49.87 23.34 42.67
N ARG A 150 -48.56 23.59 42.88
CA ARG A 150 -47.71 24.34 41.94
C ARG A 150 -47.43 23.59 40.64
N GLY A 151 -47.56 22.26 40.67
CA GLY A 151 -47.20 21.36 39.58
C GLY A 151 -45.69 21.25 39.34
N GLY A 152 -45.28 20.28 38.52
CA GLY A 152 -43.87 20.02 38.19
C GLY A 152 -43.34 18.72 38.81
N TYR A 153 -42.03 18.50 38.70
CA TYR A 153 -41.37 17.28 39.16
C TYR A 153 -40.71 17.48 40.52
N LEU A 154 -40.84 16.49 41.39
CA LEU A 154 -40.30 16.46 42.74
C LEU A 154 -39.52 15.16 42.93
N LEU A 155 -38.37 15.20 43.62
CA LEU A 155 -37.69 13.99 44.08
C LEU A 155 -37.99 13.78 45.56
N VAL A 156 -38.83 12.81 45.90
CA VAL A 156 -39.30 12.58 47.27
C VAL A 156 -39.11 11.14 47.72
N ASP A 157 -38.84 10.96 49.01
CA ASP A 157 -38.71 9.64 49.62
C ASP A 157 -40.10 9.04 49.92
N ILE A 158 -40.44 7.95 49.22
CA ILE A 158 -41.66 7.17 49.45
C ILE A 158 -41.22 5.76 49.81
N ASN A 159 -41.55 5.30 51.02
CA ASN A 159 -41.15 3.99 51.56
C ASN A 159 -39.63 3.76 51.50
N SER A 160 -38.84 4.76 51.92
CA SER A 160 -37.36 4.71 51.92
C SER A 160 -36.70 4.62 50.54
N SER A 161 -37.45 4.90 49.47
CA SER A 161 -36.92 4.99 48.11
C SER A 161 -37.15 6.40 47.55
N LYS A 162 -36.15 6.98 46.91
CA LYS A 162 -36.30 8.23 46.16
C LYS A 162 -37.09 7.97 44.89
N ASN A 163 -38.25 8.60 44.77
CA ASN A 163 -39.12 8.50 43.62
C ASN A 163 -39.30 9.89 43.00
N MET A 164 -39.27 9.96 41.67
CA MET A 164 -39.69 11.16 40.96
C MET A 164 -41.22 11.19 40.87
N ILE A 165 -41.80 12.26 41.37
CA ILE A 165 -43.24 12.51 41.39
C ILE A 165 -43.55 13.70 40.49
N GLU A 166 -44.50 13.54 39.59
CA GLU A 166 -45.03 14.61 38.75
C GLU A 166 -46.35 15.09 39.31
N CYS A 167 -46.43 16.37 39.68
CA CYS A 167 -47.64 17.01 40.17
C CYS A 167 -48.29 17.84 39.06
N PHE A 168 -49.62 17.77 38.95
CA PHE A 168 -50.35 18.55 37.95
C PHE A 168 -50.64 19.97 38.47
N LYS A 169 -50.32 20.98 37.67
CA LYS A 169 -50.53 22.39 38.04
C LYS A 169 -52.01 22.68 38.34
N GLY A 170 -52.29 23.31 39.49
CA GLY A 170 -53.65 23.64 39.94
C GLY A 170 -54.44 22.45 40.51
N SER A 171 -53.80 21.28 40.62
CA SER A 171 -54.37 20.08 41.23
C SER A 171 -53.45 19.62 42.36
N SER A 172 -54.02 19.04 43.40
CA SER A 172 -53.25 18.35 44.45
C SER A 172 -52.90 16.91 44.06
N SER A 173 -53.30 16.47 42.88
CA SER A 173 -52.96 15.15 42.35
C SER A 173 -51.56 15.15 41.75
N CYS A 174 -50.78 14.16 42.17
CA CYS A 174 -49.49 13.83 41.60
C CYS A 174 -49.43 12.35 41.23
N ILE A 175 -48.52 11.97 40.35
CA ILE A 175 -48.28 10.58 39.95
C ILE A 175 -46.79 10.24 40.06
N LYS A 176 -46.47 8.97 40.30
CA LYS A 176 -45.09 8.49 40.20
C LYS A 176 -44.69 8.46 38.72
N SER A 177 -43.69 9.26 38.36
CA SER A 177 -43.17 9.31 37.00
C SER A 177 -42.06 8.28 36.80
N SER A 178 -42.08 7.61 35.65
CA SER A 178 -41.02 6.71 35.18
C SER A 178 -40.19 7.31 34.04
N SER A 179 -40.37 8.60 33.76
CA SER A 179 -39.66 9.30 32.68
C SER A 179 -38.14 9.32 32.94
N GLU A 180 -37.36 9.23 31.86
CA GLU A 180 -35.90 9.17 31.87
C GLU A 180 -35.31 10.54 31.45
N GLY A 181 -34.09 10.84 31.91
CA GLY A 181 -33.37 12.06 31.59
C GLY A 181 -33.52 13.13 32.67
N TYR A 182 -33.54 14.41 32.27
CA TYR A 182 -33.42 15.55 33.18
C TYR A 182 -34.74 16.31 33.35
N PHE A 183 -35.06 16.66 34.59
CA PHE A 183 -36.26 17.39 34.99
C PHE A 183 -35.89 18.52 35.96
N LEU A 184 -36.65 19.63 35.96
CA LEU A 184 -36.45 20.69 36.94
C LEU A 184 -37.09 20.28 38.26
N ASP A 185 -36.31 20.33 39.34
CA ASP A 185 -36.84 20.12 40.69
C ASP A 185 -37.68 21.34 41.10
N ALA A 186 -39.00 21.18 41.19
CA ALA A 186 -39.91 22.27 41.51
C ALA A 186 -39.76 22.81 42.95
N LEU A 187 -38.94 22.15 43.77
CA LEU A 187 -38.69 22.54 45.17
C LEU A 187 -37.33 23.18 45.36
N SER A 188 -36.44 23.04 44.39
CA SER A 188 -35.09 23.55 44.51
C SER A 188 -35.09 25.08 44.42
N SER A 189 -34.51 25.72 45.44
CA SER A 189 -34.14 27.13 45.37
C SER A 189 -32.94 27.38 44.43
N GLN A 190 -32.16 26.33 44.14
CA GLN A 190 -31.08 26.38 43.16
C GLN A 190 -31.64 26.19 41.75
N LYS A 191 -31.54 27.23 40.93
CA LYS A 191 -32.05 27.25 39.54
C LYS A 191 -31.34 26.30 38.58
N ASN A 192 -30.26 25.65 39.01
CA ASN A 192 -29.48 24.68 38.25
C ASN A 192 -29.45 23.28 38.87
N LEU A 193 -30.30 23.00 39.85
CA LEU A 193 -30.49 21.65 40.36
C LEU A 193 -31.54 20.95 39.49
N LEU A 194 -31.12 19.92 38.77
CA LEU A 194 -31.99 19.07 37.97
C LEU A 194 -32.14 17.70 38.65
N ILE A 195 -33.27 17.05 38.44
CA ILE A 195 -33.49 15.64 38.75
C ILE A 195 -33.04 14.86 37.52
N PHE A 196 -32.07 13.97 37.67
CA PHE A 196 -31.65 13.04 36.64
C PHE A 196 -32.17 11.64 36.96
N CYS A 197 -32.95 11.07 36.06
CA CYS A 197 -33.53 9.73 36.17
C CYS A 197 -32.95 8.78 35.12
N LYS A 198 -32.41 7.65 35.58
CA LYS A 198 -32.00 6.53 34.73
C LYS A 198 -33.18 5.60 34.46
N SER A 199 -33.00 4.66 33.54
CA SER A 199 -33.96 3.59 33.29
C SER A 199 -34.32 2.86 34.59
N LYS A 200 -35.60 2.54 34.74
CA LYS A 200 -36.24 1.93 35.95
C LYS A 200 -36.53 2.89 37.11
N GLY A 201 -36.55 4.21 36.88
CA GLY A 201 -37.00 5.20 37.87
C GLY A 201 -36.02 5.46 39.01
N ILE A 202 -34.74 5.13 38.80
CA ILE A 202 -33.67 5.48 39.75
C ILE A 202 -33.26 6.91 39.47
N CYS A 203 -33.61 7.81 40.39
CA CYS A 203 -33.44 9.25 40.23
C CYS A 203 -32.52 9.84 41.30
N SER A 204 -31.74 10.84 40.91
CA SER A 204 -30.87 11.63 41.80
C SER A 204 -30.92 13.10 41.41
N THR A 205 -30.70 14.00 42.36
CA THR A 205 -30.45 15.40 42.04
C THR A 205 -29.02 15.59 41.55
N ILE A 206 -28.83 16.47 40.58
CA ILE A 206 -27.53 16.85 40.01
C ILE A 206 -27.50 18.36 39.78
N THR A 207 -26.48 19.02 40.32
CA THR A 207 -26.22 20.43 40.04
C THR A 207 -25.48 20.52 38.72
N THR A 208 -26.09 21.15 37.72
CA THR A 208 -25.52 21.26 36.38
C THR A 208 -24.98 22.66 36.11
N LYS A 209 -24.04 22.77 35.17
CA LYS A 209 -23.51 24.03 34.66
C LYS A 209 -23.27 23.86 33.16
N ASN A 210 -23.57 24.89 32.37
CA ASN A 210 -23.16 25.02 30.97
C ASN A 210 -23.45 23.77 30.11
N GLY A 211 -24.69 23.62 29.67
CA GLY A 211 -25.09 22.47 28.86
C GLY A 211 -26.56 22.49 28.45
N TYR A 212 -26.92 21.52 27.61
CA TYR A 212 -28.29 21.19 27.26
C TYR A 212 -28.66 19.83 27.84
N TYR A 213 -29.79 19.78 28.55
CA TYR A 213 -30.24 18.59 29.27
C TYR A 213 -31.63 18.21 28.81
N PHE A 214 -31.77 16.98 28.35
CA PHE A 214 -32.97 16.47 27.70
C PHE A 214 -33.68 15.45 28.59
N ASN A 215 -34.95 15.17 28.30
CA ASN A 215 -35.69 14.02 28.82
C ASN A 215 -36.17 13.15 27.67
N ASN A 216 -36.70 11.98 27.99
CA ASN A 216 -37.25 11.02 27.03
C ASN A 216 -38.55 11.48 26.38
N ASP A 217 -39.25 12.46 26.95
CA ASP A 217 -40.52 12.97 26.42
C ASP A 217 -40.27 13.90 25.21
N PHE A 218 -39.06 14.44 25.07
CA PHE A 218 -38.61 15.26 23.94
C PHE A 218 -39.58 16.41 23.55
N GLU A 219 -40.34 16.93 24.51
CA GLU A 219 -41.16 18.13 24.31
C GLU A 219 -40.37 19.42 24.61
N TYR A 220 -39.40 19.32 25.50
CA TYR A 220 -38.59 20.43 25.98
C TYR A 220 -37.20 19.96 26.40
N TYR A 221 -36.30 20.91 26.56
CA TYR A 221 -34.99 20.70 27.15
C TYR A 221 -34.66 21.82 28.13
N PHE A 222 -33.66 21.58 28.97
CA PHE A 222 -33.14 22.60 29.87
C PHE A 222 -31.83 23.13 29.32
N LYS A 223 -31.79 24.44 29.06
CA LYS A 223 -30.57 25.16 28.74
C LYS A 223 -30.00 25.74 30.02
N CYS A 224 -28.86 25.23 30.46
CA CYS A 224 -28.20 25.73 31.67
C CYS A 224 -27.01 26.60 31.28
N ILE A 225 -27.00 27.83 31.78
CA ILE A 225 -25.90 28.80 31.63
C ILE A 225 -25.47 29.22 33.04
N SER A 226 -24.19 29.04 33.33
CA SER A 226 -23.57 29.23 34.63
C SER A 226 -24.36 28.49 35.74
N ASN A 227 -25.04 29.22 36.64
CA ASN A 227 -25.79 28.65 37.77
C ASN A 227 -27.32 28.73 37.59
N SER A 228 -27.82 28.88 36.36
CA SER A 228 -29.26 28.95 36.07
C SER A 228 -29.65 28.12 34.86
N CYS A 229 -30.73 27.36 34.97
CA CYS A 229 -31.34 26.65 33.85
C CYS A 229 -32.65 27.31 33.42
N SER A 230 -32.87 27.43 32.12
CA SER A 230 -34.17 27.79 31.52
C SER A 230 -34.77 26.58 30.80
N LYS A 231 -36.10 26.44 30.90
CA LYS A 231 -36.86 25.44 30.13
C LYS A 231 -37.13 26.02 28.74
N GLU A 232 -36.73 25.31 27.70
CA GLU A 232 -36.93 25.68 26.29
C GLU A 232 -37.76 24.61 25.58
N ILE A 233 -38.70 25.03 24.73
CA ILE A 233 -39.56 24.12 23.98
C ILE A 233 -38.81 23.62 22.74
N LEU A 234 -38.90 22.31 22.46
CA LEU A 234 -38.36 21.74 21.23
C LEU A 234 -39.17 22.24 20.03
N GLN A 235 -38.49 22.72 18.99
CA GLN A 235 -39.19 23.21 17.80
C GLN A 235 -39.69 22.02 16.99
N THR A 236 -40.89 22.12 16.41
CA THR A 236 -41.43 21.10 15.50
C THR A 236 -40.92 21.25 14.06
N ILE A 237 -40.34 22.39 13.71
CA ILE A 237 -39.88 22.71 12.36
C ILE A 237 -38.50 23.37 12.43
N TYR A 238 -37.63 22.98 11.51
CA TYR A 238 -36.28 23.52 11.32
C TYR A 238 -36.28 25.05 11.16
N LYS A 239 -35.45 25.76 11.95
CA LYS A 239 -35.11 27.18 11.72
C LYS A 239 -33.64 27.31 11.34
N SER A 240 -33.37 27.75 10.11
CA SER A 240 -32.03 27.79 9.51
C SER A 240 -31.03 28.77 10.13
N ASN A 241 -31.46 29.61 11.08
CA ASN A 241 -30.68 30.79 11.50
C ASN A 241 -30.03 30.65 12.89
N THR A 242 -30.24 29.55 13.60
CA THR A 242 -29.57 29.30 14.89
C THR A 242 -28.35 28.41 14.72
N LEU A 243 -27.25 28.74 15.39
CA LEU A 243 -25.99 27.98 15.34
C LEU A 243 -26.21 26.50 15.72
N LEU A 244 -27.02 26.26 16.75
CA LEU A 244 -27.40 24.93 17.22
C LEU A 244 -28.92 24.93 17.50
N SER A 245 -29.64 24.00 16.89
CA SER A 245 -31.08 23.80 17.11
C SER A 245 -31.39 22.34 17.41
N PHE A 246 -32.40 22.10 18.24
CA PHE A 246 -32.92 20.78 18.54
C PHE A 246 -34.37 20.67 18.12
N TYR A 247 -34.71 19.56 17.47
CA TYR A 247 -36.07 19.24 17.05
C TYR A 247 -36.25 17.73 17.04
N GLN A 248 -37.50 17.32 17.03
CA GLN A 248 -37.92 15.93 16.97
C GLN A 248 -38.30 15.62 15.51
N LYS A 249 -37.51 14.80 14.83
CA LYS A 249 -37.74 14.45 13.41
C LYS A 249 -38.74 13.30 13.25
N ASP A 250 -38.74 12.38 14.22
CA ASP A 250 -39.64 11.23 14.35
C ASP A 250 -40.02 11.06 15.83
N TYR A 251 -41.12 10.36 16.15
CA TYR A 251 -41.73 10.26 17.50
C TYR A 251 -40.79 9.91 18.67
N ASN A 252 -39.53 9.50 18.44
CA ASN A 252 -38.54 9.23 19.50
C ASN A 252 -37.09 9.63 19.14
N VAL A 253 -36.87 10.47 18.13
CA VAL A 253 -35.51 10.79 17.66
C VAL A 253 -35.18 12.26 17.85
N LEU A 254 -34.39 12.55 18.89
CA LEU A 254 -33.79 13.85 19.13
C LEU A 254 -32.68 14.11 18.11
N THR A 255 -32.86 15.14 17.28
CA THR A 255 -31.87 15.54 16.28
C THR A 255 -31.32 16.92 16.63
N ALA A 256 -29.99 17.04 16.59
CA ALA A 256 -29.30 18.32 16.64
C ALA A 256 -28.91 18.74 15.22
N THR A 257 -29.15 20.00 14.86
CA THR A 257 -28.67 20.55 13.59
C THR A 257 -27.68 21.66 13.82
N PHE A 258 -26.60 21.62 13.05
CA PHE A 258 -25.56 22.64 12.98
C PHE A 258 -25.28 23.01 11.53
N LYS A 259 -25.53 24.27 11.14
CA LYS A 259 -25.28 24.78 9.77
C LYS A 259 -25.80 23.83 8.65
N ASN A 260 -27.02 23.33 8.79
CA ASN A 260 -27.68 22.35 7.90
C ASN A 260 -27.23 20.87 8.01
N ASN A 261 -26.24 20.54 8.85
CA ASN A 261 -25.89 19.14 9.10
C ASN A 261 -26.69 18.61 10.29
N GLU A 262 -27.48 17.57 10.05
CA GLU A 262 -28.28 16.89 11.06
C GLU A 262 -27.45 15.77 11.73
N THR A 263 -27.51 15.68 13.04
CA THR A 263 -26.94 14.57 13.81
C THR A 263 -27.99 14.03 14.77
N ASN A 264 -28.39 12.78 14.58
CA ASN A 264 -29.23 12.07 15.53
C ASN A 264 -28.43 11.89 16.83
N LEU A 265 -28.95 12.33 17.98
CA LEU A 265 -28.25 12.20 19.25
C LEU A 265 -28.36 10.80 19.86
N GLY A 266 -29.44 10.06 19.57
CA GLY A 266 -29.61 8.67 20.02
C GLY A 266 -29.44 8.47 21.54
N LYS A 267 -29.09 7.23 21.94
CA LYS A 267 -28.69 6.89 23.32
C LYS A 267 -27.17 6.74 23.49
N ASP A 268 -26.45 6.56 22.39
CA ASP A 268 -25.01 6.30 22.40
C ASP A 268 -24.20 7.57 22.66
N LYS A 269 -22.99 7.39 23.18
CA LYS A 269 -22.01 8.48 23.36
C LYS A 269 -21.64 9.07 22.00
N LYS A 270 -21.66 10.40 21.88
CA LYS A 270 -21.22 11.09 20.65
C LYS A 270 -20.31 12.27 20.95
N TYR A 271 -19.39 12.51 20.03
CA TYR A 271 -18.47 13.65 20.04
C TYR A 271 -18.69 14.45 18.76
N ILE A 272 -19.26 15.64 18.87
CA ILE A 272 -19.74 16.43 17.74
C ILE A 272 -18.80 17.63 17.56
N PRO A 273 -17.84 17.57 16.62
CA PRO A 273 -16.97 18.70 16.33
C PRO A 273 -17.75 19.78 15.60
N LEU A 274 -17.68 21.00 16.10
CA LEU A 274 -18.32 22.17 15.53
C LEU A 274 -17.24 23.15 15.09
N ASN A 275 -17.23 23.50 13.80
CA ASN A 275 -16.22 24.38 13.22
C ASN A 275 -16.77 25.76 12.91
N TYR A 276 -15.91 26.76 13.03
CA TYR A 276 -16.21 28.17 12.74
C TYR A 276 -17.40 28.67 13.57
N ILE A 277 -17.39 28.40 14.88
CA ILE A 277 -18.38 28.97 15.79
C ILE A 277 -18.05 30.45 15.98
N ASN A 278 -19.04 31.34 15.82
CA ASN A 278 -18.88 32.74 16.21
C ASN A 278 -19.20 32.90 17.70
N ALA A 279 -18.14 32.92 18.50
CA ALA A 279 -18.16 33.02 19.96
C ALA A 279 -18.91 34.25 20.50
N HIS A 280 -18.93 35.39 19.78
CA HIS A 280 -19.47 36.66 20.30
C HIS A 280 -20.99 36.70 20.53
N ASN A 281 -21.75 35.79 19.90
CA ASN A 281 -23.21 35.83 19.91
C ASN A 281 -23.86 34.65 20.66
N SER A 282 -23.07 33.82 21.36
CA SER A 282 -23.53 32.58 21.98
C SER A 282 -23.25 32.56 23.49
N ASN A 283 -24.30 32.52 24.31
CA ASN A 283 -24.16 32.40 25.78
C ASN A 283 -23.80 30.98 26.26
N PHE A 284 -23.88 29.99 25.38
CA PHE A 284 -23.33 28.65 25.56
C PHE A 284 -23.27 27.98 24.18
N PRO A 285 -22.12 27.41 23.75
CA PRO A 285 -20.84 27.29 24.47
C PRO A 285 -20.21 28.65 24.81
N GLU A 286 -19.58 28.76 25.99
CA GLU A 286 -18.87 29.96 26.48
C GLU A 286 -17.51 30.05 25.77
N ILE A 287 -17.39 30.89 24.74
CA ILE A 287 -16.13 31.07 24.01
C ILE A 287 -15.83 32.56 23.92
N THR A 288 -14.55 32.95 24.02
CA THR A 288 -14.16 34.35 24.22
C THR A 288 -13.96 35.16 22.93
N SER A 289 -13.63 34.57 21.77
CA SER A 289 -13.57 35.27 20.45
C SER A 289 -13.10 34.37 19.29
N GLY A 290 -13.63 34.54 18.06
CA GLY A 290 -13.02 34.06 16.81
C GLY A 290 -13.60 32.78 16.20
N SER A 291 -13.06 32.33 15.06
CA SER A 291 -13.50 31.16 14.28
C SER A 291 -13.11 29.84 14.94
N ASP A 292 -13.63 29.61 16.13
CA ASP A 292 -13.15 28.54 17.00
C ASP A 292 -13.79 27.19 16.64
N THR A 293 -12.99 26.13 16.70
CA THR A 293 -13.46 24.75 16.75
C THR A 293 -13.68 24.34 18.20
N ILE A 294 -14.81 23.67 18.47
CA ILE A 294 -15.06 22.97 19.74
C ILE A 294 -15.55 21.54 19.48
N VAL A 295 -15.60 20.73 20.53
CA VAL A 295 -16.24 19.41 20.52
C VAL A 295 -17.37 19.40 21.55
N LEU A 296 -18.59 19.04 21.14
CA LEU A 296 -19.68 18.75 22.07
C LEU A 296 -19.69 17.27 22.42
N TYR A 297 -19.90 16.95 23.69
CA TYR A 297 -20.05 15.60 24.20
C TYR A 297 -21.51 15.32 24.57
N TYR A 298 -22.10 14.33 23.90
CA TYR A 298 -23.43 13.83 24.22
C TYR A 298 -23.32 12.50 24.96
N GLU A 299 -23.87 12.44 26.17
CA GLU A 299 -24.05 11.21 26.93
C GLU A 299 -25.25 11.34 27.87
N ASN A 300 -26.04 10.26 28.02
CA ASN A 300 -27.10 10.15 29.04
C ASN A 300 -28.06 11.36 29.03
N TYR A 301 -28.56 11.77 27.86
CA TYR A 301 -29.45 12.93 27.71
C TYR A 301 -28.83 14.29 28.10
N SER A 302 -27.50 14.39 28.13
CA SER A 302 -26.79 15.65 28.35
C SER A 302 -25.87 15.94 27.17
N LEU A 303 -25.89 17.19 26.69
CA LEU A 303 -24.97 17.71 25.69
C LEU A 303 -24.15 18.83 26.34
N THR A 304 -22.88 18.56 26.55
CA THR A 304 -21.92 19.45 27.22
C THR A 304 -20.72 19.70 26.31
N GLN A 305 -19.84 20.65 26.65
CA GLN A 305 -18.61 20.86 25.90
C GLN A 305 -17.50 19.93 26.42
N TYR A 306 -16.77 19.30 25.51
CA TYR A 306 -15.65 18.41 25.83
C TYR A 306 -14.36 19.21 26.02
N ALA A 307 -13.64 18.95 27.13
CA ALA A 307 -12.31 19.48 27.37
C ALA A 307 -11.41 18.36 27.96
N ASN A 308 -10.28 18.09 27.30
CA ASN A 308 -9.26 17.16 27.72
C ASN A 308 -7.89 17.58 27.17
N LYS A 309 -6.88 17.60 28.05
CA LYS A 309 -5.47 17.91 27.72
C LYS A 309 -4.77 16.82 26.92
N GLU A 310 -5.27 15.59 26.90
CA GLU A 310 -4.68 14.48 26.13
C GLU A 310 -5.17 14.46 24.66
N GLY A 311 -6.20 15.25 24.36
CA GLY A 311 -6.89 15.25 23.08
C GLY A 311 -7.76 14.01 22.86
N ILE A 312 -8.56 14.04 21.80
CA ILE A 312 -9.47 12.96 21.43
C ILE A 312 -9.45 12.76 19.91
N CYS A 313 -9.45 11.51 19.46
CA CYS A 313 -9.63 11.18 18.06
C CYS A 313 -11.10 10.86 17.78
N ILE A 314 -11.67 11.54 16.79
CA ILE A 314 -13.08 11.41 16.44
C ILE A 314 -13.19 11.04 14.97
N SER A 315 -13.84 9.90 14.68
CA SER A 315 -14.33 9.54 13.35
C SER A 315 -15.84 9.41 13.39
N SER A 316 -16.53 10.09 12.47
CA SER A 316 -17.98 9.98 12.31
C SER A 316 -18.77 10.16 13.62
N PHE A 317 -18.33 11.11 14.45
CA PHE A 317 -18.88 11.42 15.78
C PHE A 317 -18.66 10.36 16.88
N ILE A 318 -17.86 9.33 16.59
CA ILE A 318 -17.52 8.25 17.53
C ILE A 318 -16.07 8.43 17.98
N TYR A 319 -15.81 8.12 19.24
CA TYR A 319 -14.45 8.09 19.79
C TYR A 319 -13.66 6.94 19.17
N ASP A 320 -12.51 7.29 18.59
CA ASP A 320 -11.52 6.36 18.06
C ASP A 320 -10.33 6.30 19.04
N PRO A 321 -10.30 5.36 20.00
CA PRO A 321 -9.30 5.35 21.07
C PRO A 321 -7.85 5.22 20.57
N ASN A 322 -7.66 4.65 19.38
CA ASN A 322 -6.35 4.38 18.80
C ASN A 322 -6.06 5.27 17.57
N CYS A 323 -7.00 6.15 17.22
CA CYS A 323 -6.91 7.02 16.06
C CYS A 323 -6.67 6.23 14.74
N ILE A 324 -7.24 5.03 14.61
CA ILE A 324 -6.97 4.09 13.51
C ILE A 324 -7.68 4.49 12.22
N ASP A 325 -8.86 5.13 12.31
CA ASP A 325 -9.60 5.51 11.11
C ASP A 325 -8.85 6.61 10.35
N LYS A 326 -8.64 6.40 9.05
CA LYS A 326 -8.02 7.38 8.14
C LYS A 326 -8.77 8.72 8.08
N ASN A 327 -10.04 8.73 8.47
CA ASN A 327 -10.89 9.92 8.53
C ASN A 327 -10.94 10.54 9.93
N SER A 328 -10.27 9.94 10.93
CA SER A 328 -10.17 10.51 12.27
C SER A 328 -9.37 11.79 12.25
N ASN A 329 -9.90 12.81 12.92
CA ASN A 329 -9.15 14.01 13.30
C ASN A 329 -8.90 13.96 14.81
N GLN A 330 -7.72 14.40 15.22
CA GLN A 330 -7.39 14.61 16.63
C GLN A 330 -7.79 16.03 17.02
N TYR A 331 -8.53 16.15 18.11
CA TYR A 331 -8.99 17.41 18.70
C TYR A 331 -8.36 17.55 20.08
N LEU A 332 -7.49 18.54 20.25
CA LEU A 332 -6.90 18.89 21.54
C LEU A 332 -7.64 20.09 22.12
N CYS A 333 -8.51 19.85 23.10
CA CYS A 333 -9.38 20.86 23.73
C CYS A 333 -8.93 21.09 25.18
N GLU A 334 -7.98 21.98 25.42
CA GLU A 334 -7.33 22.12 26.74
C GLU A 334 -8.28 22.62 27.85
N SER A 335 -9.23 23.49 27.49
CA SER A 335 -10.26 24.02 28.37
C SER A 335 -11.58 24.27 27.62
N ILE A 336 -12.69 24.43 28.35
CA ILE A 336 -14.00 24.77 27.76
C ILE A 336 -14.05 26.21 27.19
N ASN A 337 -13.11 27.07 27.58
CA ASN A 337 -13.07 28.48 27.18
C ASN A 337 -12.12 28.74 26.00
N GLU A 338 -11.42 27.70 25.52
CA GLU A 338 -10.43 27.79 24.44
C GLU A 338 -10.86 26.96 23.23
N SER A 339 -10.39 27.34 22.04
CA SER A 339 -10.60 26.55 20.83
C SER A 339 -9.78 25.26 20.84
N CYS A 340 -10.37 24.18 20.33
CA CYS A 340 -9.65 22.95 20.10
C CYS A 340 -8.67 23.08 18.93
N LYS A 341 -7.41 22.66 19.15
CA LYS A 341 -6.45 22.48 18.05
C LYS A 341 -6.82 21.22 17.28
N ILE A 342 -6.96 21.33 15.95
CA ILE A 342 -7.25 20.19 15.07
C ILE A 342 -5.95 19.76 14.39
N SER A 343 -5.62 18.48 14.48
CA SER A 343 -4.58 17.84 13.68
C SER A 343 -5.14 16.63 12.96
N LYS A 344 -4.67 16.38 11.74
CA LYS A 344 -4.85 15.07 11.11
C LYS A 344 -4.00 14.06 11.86
N VAL A 345 -4.57 12.90 12.16
CA VAL A 345 -3.83 11.81 12.77
C VAL A 345 -2.78 11.32 11.78
N LYS A 346 -1.52 11.29 12.21
CA LYS A 346 -0.41 10.71 11.45
C LYS A 346 -0.09 9.33 12.01
N CYS A 347 0.42 8.44 11.17
CA CYS A 347 0.98 7.18 11.64
C CYS A 347 2.20 7.47 12.53
N ASP A 348 2.15 6.97 13.77
CA ASP A 348 3.26 6.96 14.71
C ASP A 348 3.58 5.50 15.05
N ILE A 349 4.65 4.99 14.44
CA ILE A 349 5.11 3.62 14.60
C ILE A 349 5.71 3.34 15.98
N GLN A 350 6.14 4.37 16.74
CA GLN A 350 6.70 4.20 18.08
C GLN A 350 5.58 4.02 19.12
N SER A 351 4.50 4.79 19.01
CA SER A 351 3.34 4.65 19.89
C SER A 351 2.29 3.66 19.39
N LEU A 352 2.47 3.09 18.18
CA LEU A 352 1.53 2.22 17.49
C LEU A 352 0.13 2.86 17.34
N LYS A 353 0.10 4.17 17.07
CA LYS A 353 -1.14 4.95 16.88
C LYS A 353 -1.25 5.47 15.46
N GLY A 354 -2.48 5.69 15.01
CA GLY A 354 -2.75 6.25 13.69
C GLY A 354 -3.04 5.20 12.60
N PRO A 355 -3.40 5.65 11.39
CA PRO A 355 -3.72 4.78 10.25
C PRO A 355 -2.46 4.21 9.58
N CYS A 356 -1.64 3.43 10.30
CA CYS A 356 -0.41 2.86 9.77
C CYS A 356 -0.67 1.65 8.85
N ASN A 357 -0.61 1.84 7.53
CA ASN A 357 -0.67 0.76 6.55
C ASN A 357 0.46 0.91 5.52
N GLY A 358 1.22 -0.15 5.27
CA GLY A 358 2.37 -0.15 4.36
C GLY A 358 3.73 -0.06 5.07
N PHE A 359 4.75 0.45 4.38
CA PHE A 359 6.13 0.48 4.87
C PHE A 359 6.52 1.82 5.51
N TYR A 360 7.27 1.78 6.61
CA TYR A 360 7.70 2.96 7.37
C TYR A 360 9.14 2.83 7.86
N LEU A 361 9.82 3.97 8.02
CA LEU A 361 11.14 4.04 8.63
C LEU A 361 11.04 4.49 10.08
N ASP A 362 11.76 3.79 10.95
CA ASP A 362 12.09 4.25 12.31
C ASP A 362 12.87 5.56 12.25
N ASP A 363 12.45 6.49 13.10
CA ASP A 363 13.07 7.79 13.35
C ASP A 363 13.30 8.65 12.08
N ILE A 364 12.35 9.52 11.78
CA ILE A 364 12.45 10.46 10.65
C ILE A 364 13.62 11.44 10.87
N ASP A 365 14.00 11.71 12.11
CA ASP A 365 14.87 12.81 12.48
C ASP A 365 16.36 12.41 12.57
N HIS A 366 16.68 11.11 12.66
CA HIS A 366 18.07 10.62 12.68
C HIS A 366 18.53 10.08 11.31
N PRO A 367 19.54 10.68 10.66
CA PRO A 367 19.94 10.34 9.29
C PRO A 367 20.75 9.04 9.15
N GLU A 368 21.19 8.41 10.24
CA GLU A 368 22.06 7.23 10.19
C GLU A 368 21.28 5.94 10.47
N LYS A 369 21.16 5.10 9.42
CA LYS A 369 20.61 3.72 9.43
C LYS A 369 19.20 3.57 10.01
N LYS A 370 18.20 3.86 9.18
CA LYS A 370 16.80 3.65 9.54
C LYS A 370 16.39 2.19 9.38
N LEU A 371 15.64 1.68 10.35
CA LEU A 371 15.04 0.35 10.31
C LEU A 371 13.71 0.42 9.53
N LEU A 372 13.45 -0.59 8.69
CA LEU A 372 12.20 -0.71 7.94
C LEU A 372 11.17 -1.53 8.70
N TYR A 373 9.94 -1.02 8.75
CA TYR A 373 8.79 -1.69 9.32
C TYR A 373 7.70 -1.85 8.28
N GLU A 374 7.04 -3.01 8.29
CA GLU A 374 5.78 -3.25 7.58
C GLU A 374 4.63 -3.18 8.59
N CYS A 375 3.75 -2.19 8.42
CA CYS A 375 2.62 -1.95 9.30
C CYS A 375 1.30 -2.35 8.66
N THR A 376 0.40 -2.93 9.45
CA THR A 376 -0.99 -3.19 9.06
C THR A 376 -1.95 -2.63 10.11
N SER A 377 -2.96 -1.90 9.67
CA SER A 377 -3.99 -1.33 10.55
C SER A 377 -5.37 -1.89 10.17
N LYS A 378 -5.81 -2.92 10.91
CA LYS A 378 -7.18 -3.49 10.79
C LYS A 378 -8.05 -3.11 11.99
N LYS A 379 -7.66 -3.59 13.18
CA LYS A 379 -8.29 -3.26 14.48
C LYS A 379 -7.30 -2.67 15.47
N ASN A 380 -6.04 -3.11 15.36
CA ASN A 380 -4.88 -2.57 16.04
C ASN A 380 -3.81 -2.34 14.98
N VAL A 381 -2.90 -1.40 15.23
CA VAL A 381 -1.68 -1.23 14.42
C VAL A 381 -0.68 -2.29 14.86
N THR A 382 -0.20 -3.09 13.92
CA THR A 382 0.94 -4.00 14.12
C THR A 382 2.01 -3.66 13.11
N CYS A 383 3.23 -3.38 13.58
CA CYS A 383 4.38 -3.06 12.74
C CYS A 383 5.47 -4.10 12.95
N ASN A 384 5.79 -4.86 11.90
CA ASN A 384 6.83 -5.89 11.94
C ASN A 384 8.13 -5.32 11.36
N LYS A 385 9.21 -5.40 12.11
CA LYS A 385 10.55 -5.05 11.62
C LYS A 385 10.94 -6.02 10.51
N ILE A 386 11.38 -5.50 9.38
CA ILE A 386 11.94 -6.28 8.28
C ILE A 386 13.44 -6.42 8.52
N SER A 387 13.92 -7.65 8.65
CA SER A 387 15.35 -7.95 8.76
C SER A 387 16.02 -7.88 7.39
N ASP A 388 17.17 -7.22 7.32
CA ASP A 388 18.00 -7.07 6.11
C ASP A 388 17.21 -6.67 4.85
N PRO A 389 16.40 -5.60 4.92
CA PRO A 389 15.61 -5.16 3.78
C PRO A 389 16.55 -4.70 2.66
N ILE A 390 16.44 -5.32 1.48
CA ILE A 390 17.14 -4.88 0.28
C ILE A 390 16.10 -4.69 -0.81
N GLY A 391 15.90 -3.43 -1.20
CA GLY A 391 15.05 -3.05 -2.31
C GLY A 391 14.25 -1.78 -2.10
N TYR A 392 13.17 -1.69 -2.85
CA TYR A 392 12.29 -0.52 -2.88
C TYR A 392 10.96 -0.82 -2.23
N TYR A 393 10.47 0.15 -1.47
CA TYR A 393 9.22 0.05 -0.73
C TYR A 393 8.44 1.35 -0.89
N THR A 394 7.14 1.25 -1.10
CA THR A 394 6.23 2.39 -1.23
C THR A 394 5.49 2.59 0.08
N ILE A 395 5.43 3.83 0.55
CA ILE A 395 4.53 4.23 1.63
C ILE A 395 3.14 4.39 1.01
N SER A 396 2.22 3.49 1.34
CA SER A 396 0.88 3.49 0.75
C SER A 396 -0.09 4.47 1.42
N ASP A 397 0.29 5.03 2.58
CA ASP A 397 -0.51 6.02 3.29
C ASP A 397 -0.38 7.42 2.68
N LYS A 398 -1.47 7.90 2.08
CA LYS A 398 -1.58 9.24 1.49
C LYS A 398 -1.46 10.37 2.53
N ASN A 399 -1.67 10.08 3.81
CA ASN A 399 -1.57 11.06 4.89
C ASN A 399 -0.14 11.14 5.46
N PHE A 400 0.81 10.34 4.96
CA PHE A 400 2.22 10.49 5.31
C PHE A 400 2.78 11.75 4.62
N ILE A 401 2.77 12.87 5.35
CA ILE A 401 3.26 14.17 4.87
C ILE A 401 4.80 14.15 4.90
N SER A 402 5.37 13.57 3.87
CA SER A 402 6.75 13.82 3.43
C SER A 402 6.60 14.50 2.08
N ASN A 403 6.80 15.82 2.03
CA ASN A 403 6.30 16.68 0.96
C ASN A 403 6.69 16.27 -0.47
N GLU A 404 7.65 15.36 -0.71
CA GLU A 404 7.99 14.86 -2.05
C GLU A 404 8.51 13.40 -2.08
N LYS A 405 8.53 12.66 -0.95
CA LYS A 405 9.17 11.33 -0.87
C LYS A 405 8.23 10.28 -0.32
N ASN A 406 7.61 9.52 -1.21
CA ASN A 406 6.71 8.39 -0.87
C ASN A 406 7.42 7.03 -0.92
N ASN A 407 8.72 7.01 -1.22
CA ASN A 407 9.43 5.77 -1.49
C ASN A 407 10.62 5.64 -0.54
N ILE A 408 10.90 4.39 -0.20
CA ILE A 408 11.98 3.98 0.68
C ILE A 408 12.87 3.06 -0.14
N ILE A 409 14.16 3.38 -0.17
CA ILE A 409 15.20 2.52 -0.73
C ILE A 409 16.00 1.94 0.43
N CYS A 410 16.18 0.63 0.43
CA CYS A 410 17.03 -0.09 1.36
C CYS A 410 18.14 -0.83 0.63
N ASP A 411 19.36 -0.67 1.11
CA ASP A 411 20.54 -1.41 0.68
C ASP A 411 21.23 -2.07 1.89
N LYS A 412 22.42 -2.64 1.68
CA LYS A 412 23.20 -3.26 2.77
C LYS A 412 23.64 -2.28 3.86
N ASN A 413 23.65 -0.98 3.57
CA ASN A 413 24.03 0.06 4.51
C ASN A 413 22.84 0.57 5.33
N GLY A 414 21.60 0.32 4.89
CA GLY A 414 20.36 0.65 5.60
C GLY A 414 19.30 1.22 4.67
N CYS A 415 18.25 1.80 5.25
CA CYS A 415 17.14 2.39 4.50
C CYS A 415 17.13 3.92 4.55
N LYS A 416 16.70 4.56 3.47
CA LYS A 416 16.49 6.01 3.36
C LYS A 416 15.27 6.35 2.50
N PHE A 417 14.71 7.54 2.72
CA PHE A 417 13.67 8.07 1.83
C PHE A 417 14.25 8.50 0.49
N ASP A 418 13.52 8.21 -0.58
CA ASP A 418 13.87 8.57 -1.94
C ASP A 418 12.72 9.34 -2.61
N VAL A 419 13.06 10.27 -3.52
CA VAL A 419 12.10 11.10 -4.28
C VAL A 419 11.58 10.34 -5.52
N PHE A 420 12.05 9.12 -5.72
CA PHE A 420 11.83 8.38 -6.95
C PHE A 420 10.39 7.89 -7.09
N ASP A 421 9.57 8.43 -8.01
CA ASP A 421 8.21 7.92 -8.26
C ASP A 421 8.26 6.53 -8.94
N LEU A 422 7.97 5.49 -8.16
CA LEU A 422 7.91 4.10 -8.62
C LEU A 422 6.91 3.90 -9.79
N LYS A 423 5.93 4.79 -9.96
CA LYS A 423 4.88 4.62 -10.98
C LYS A 423 5.34 4.80 -12.43
N TRP A 424 6.51 5.41 -12.69
CA TRP A 424 6.81 5.88 -14.07
C TRP A 424 8.20 5.53 -14.63
N LYS A 425 9.06 4.77 -13.93
CA LYS A 425 10.42 4.53 -14.45
C LYS A 425 11.08 3.18 -14.20
N PHE A 426 10.33 2.16 -13.83
CA PHE A 426 10.68 0.82 -14.31
C PHE A 426 10.19 0.70 -15.76
N ILE A 427 10.83 1.47 -16.65
CA ILE A 427 11.23 0.88 -17.93
C ILE A 427 12.22 -0.17 -17.48
N LEU A 428 11.71 -1.35 -17.12
CA LEU A 428 12.53 -2.51 -16.91
C LEU A 428 13.49 -2.51 -18.11
N PRO A 429 14.82 -2.40 -17.90
CA PRO A 429 15.75 -2.28 -19.01
C PRO A 429 15.46 -3.40 -20.02
N LEU A 430 15.77 -3.21 -21.30
CA LEU A 430 15.50 -4.15 -22.41
C LEU A 430 15.93 -5.63 -22.15
N ASN A 431 16.61 -5.90 -21.03
CA ASN A 431 17.09 -7.18 -20.54
C ASN A 431 16.39 -7.67 -19.25
N THR A 432 15.07 -7.51 -19.11
CA THR A 432 14.32 -8.13 -18.00
C THR A 432 13.47 -9.31 -18.44
N PHE A 433 13.61 -10.41 -17.74
CA PHE A 433 12.94 -11.67 -18.08
C PHE A 433 11.87 -11.98 -17.03
N ASN A 434 10.60 -12.04 -17.45
CA ASN A 434 9.50 -12.43 -16.57
C ASN A 434 9.47 -13.96 -16.42
N ILE A 435 9.64 -14.44 -15.18
CA ILE A 435 9.79 -15.86 -14.85
C ILE A 435 8.43 -16.57 -14.70
N ASN A 436 7.37 -15.87 -14.25
CA ASN A 436 6.05 -16.44 -13.99
C ASN A 436 4.95 -15.39 -13.74
N GLU A 437 3.70 -15.85 -13.64
CA GLU A 437 2.52 -15.05 -13.21
C GLU A 437 2.65 -14.46 -11.80
N ASN A 438 3.61 -14.92 -10.99
CA ASN A 438 3.83 -14.48 -9.61
C ASN A 438 4.82 -13.31 -9.50
N ASN A 439 5.05 -12.56 -10.59
CA ASN A 439 5.83 -11.32 -10.63
C ASN A 439 7.32 -11.46 -10.26
N TYR A 440 7.97 -12.56 -10.66
CA TYR A 440 9.42 -12.72 -10.53
C TYR A 440 10.11 -12.26 -11.82
N TYR A 441 11.17 -11.45 -11.69
CA TYR A 441 11.91 -10.91 -12.82
C TYR A 441 13.40 -11.15 -12.65
N ILE A 442 14.09 -11.50 -13.73
CA ILE A 442 15.56 -11.49 -13.78
C ILE A 442 16.00 -10.13 -14.31
N VAL A 443 16.86 -9.44 -13.57
CA VAL A 443 17.43 -8.13 -13.94
C VAL A 443 18.96 -8.20 -13.98
N ASN A 444 19.58 -7.51 -14.93
CA ASN A 444 21.03 -7.35 -14.97
C ASN A 444 21.45 -6.41 -13.81
N ALA A 445 22.39 -6.85 -12.96
CA ALA A 445 22.82 -6.11 -11.79
C ALA A 445 23.50 -4.77 -12.13
N LYS A 446 24.18 -4.66 -13.28
CA LYS A 446 24.95 -3.48 -13.70
C LYS A 446 24.12 -2.20 -13.84
N ASN A 447 22.83 -2.34 -14.17
CA ASN A 447 21.90 -1.22 -14.40
C ASN A 447 20.84 -1.11 -13.31
N SER A 448 21.03 -1.79 -12.18
CA SER A 448 20.01 -1.86 -11.15
C SER A 448 20.48 -1.19 -9.87
N VAL A 449 19.58 -0.45 -9.22
CA VAL A 449 19.90 0.23 -7.98
C VAL A 449 20.14 -0.74 -6.82
N PHE A 450 19.84 -2.03 -7.00
CA PHE A 450 20.30 -3.07 -6.08
C PHE A 450 21.83 -3.13 -5.97
N TYR A 451 22.61 -2.64 -6.95
CA TYR A 451 24.07 -2.77 -6.94
C TYR A 451 24.83 -1.63 -7.64
N GLN A 452 25.99 -1.26 -7.07
CA GLN A 452 27.00 -0.37 -7.65
C GLN A 452 28.23 -1.11 -8.20
N GLU A 453 28.23 -2.46 -8.19
CA GLU A 453 29.38 -3.26 -8.62
C GLU A 453 29.28 -3.67 -10.10
N LYS A 454 30.40 -3.53 -10.83
CA LYS A 454 30.53 -3.79 -12.28
C LYS A 454 30.75 -5.27 -12.60
N ILE A 455 29.73 -6.13 -12.46
CA ILE A 455 29.85 -7.53 -12.89
C ILE A 455 28.60 -7.96 -13.67
N ASP A 456 28.78 -8.79 -14.70
CA ASP A 456 27.73 -9.44 -15.53
C ASP A 456 26.87 -10.46 -14.75
N GLU A 457 26.56 -10.16 -13.50
CA GLU A 457 25.71 -10.97 -12.64
C GLU A 457 24.24 -10.57 -12.84
N TYR A 458 23.37 -11.58 -12.94
CA TYR A 458 21.94 -11.38 -12.93
C TYR A 458 21.39 -11.57 -11.52
N LYS A 459 20.30 -10.86 -11.22
CA LYS A 459 19.58 -10.98 -9.96
C LYS A 459 18.13 -11.29 -10.23
N VAL A 460 17.52 -11.98 -9.30
CA VAL A 460 16.08 -12.25 -9.32
C VAL A 460 15.43 -11.26 -8.37
N ILE A 461 14.39 -10.57 -8.83
CA ILE A 461 13.60 -9.64 -8.04
C ILE A 461 12.14 -10.08 -8.02
N ILE A 462 11.42 -9.72 -6.96
CA ILE A 462 9.98 -9.92 -6.84
C ILE A 462 9.31 -8.54 -6.89
N LEU A 463 8.36 -8.36 -7.81
CA LEU A 463 7.47 -7.19 -7.81
C LEU A 463 6.20 -7.50 -7.02
N LYS A 464 5.96 -6.71 -5.98
CA LYS A 464 4.70 -6.65 -5.23
C LYS A 464 4.03 -5.31 -5.51
N MET A 465 2.78 -5.15 -5.08
CA MET A 465 2.02 -3.91 -5.29
C MET A 465 2.70 -2.67 -4.70
N ASP A 466 3.45 -2.86 -3.61
CA ASP A 466 4.06 -1.81 -2.79
C ASP A 466 5.57 -2.00 -2.60
N SER A 467 6.20 -3.00 -3.21
CA SER A 467 7.62 -3.25 -3.03
C SER A 467 8.28 -4.01 -4.19
N ILE A 468 9.59 -3.80 -4.32
CA ILE A 468 10.47 -4.51 -5.25
C ILE A 468 11.64 -5.02 -4.42
N ILE A 469 11.73 -6.33 -4.24
CA ILE A 469 12.70 -6.95 -3.34
C ILE A 469 13.59 -7.95 -4.07
N GLU A 470 14.84 -8.07 -3.64
CA GLU A 470 15.73 -9.12 -4.14
C GLU A 470 15.23 -10.50 -3.65
N TYR A 471 15.16 -11.47 -4.56
CA TYR A 471 14.87 -12.85 -4.22
C TYR A 471 16.13 -13.58 -3.81
N ASP A 472 16.10 -14.21 -2.64
CA ASP A 472 17.22 -14.99 -2.13
C ASP A 472 17.38 -16.32 -2.89
N ILE A 473 18.35 -16.34 -3.80
CA ILE A 473 18.71 -17.54 -4.59
C ILE A 473 19.60 -18.53 -3.82
N SER A 474 19.98 -18.27 -2.57
CA SER A 474 20.83 -19.18 -1.78
C SER A 474 20.24 -20.59 -1.66
N LYS A 475 18.90 -20.69 -1.64
CA LYS A 475 18.15 -21.95 -1.56
C LYS A 475 17.99 -22.68 -2.89
N ALA A 476 18.30 -22.05 -4.02
CA ALA A 476 18.22 -22.70 -5.33
C ALA A 476 19.33 -23.75 -5.48
N LYS A 477 19.06 -24.90 -6.10
CA LYS A 477 20.12 -25.88 -6.38
C LYS A 477 21.08 -25.31 -7.42
N THR A 478 22.34 -25.71 -7.36
CA THR A 478 23.33 -25.37 -8.39
C THR A 478 23.03 -26.18 -9.66
N GLY A 479 23.08 -25.54 -10.82
CA GLY A 479 22.72 -26.17 -12.07
C GLY A 479 22.47 -25.18 -13.18
N ILE A 480 22.17 -25.70 -14.36
CA ILE A 480 21.77 -24.90 -15.52
C ILE A 480 20.26 -25.01 -15.66
N TYR A 481 19.60 -23.87 -15.73
CA TYR A 481 18.16 -23.75 -15.77
C TYR A 481 17.71 -22.99 -17.01
N LEU A 482 16.57 -23.38 -17.56
CA LEU A 482 15.88 -22.62 -18.59
C LEU A 482 14.83 -21.73 -17.93
N ILE A 483 15.04 -20.41 -17.99
CA ILE A 483 14.15 -19.41 -17.40
C ILE A 483 13.73 -18.43 -18.49
N SER A 484 12.43 -18.35 -18.76
CA SER A 484 11.88 -17.46 -19.79
C SER A 484 12.54 -17.66 -21.16
N ASN A 485 12.80 -18.91 -21.54
CA ASN A 485 13.54 -19.29 -22.74
C ASN A 485 15.01 -18.88 -22.77
N TYR A 486 15.61 -18.44 -21.66
CA TYR A 486 17.05 -18.17 -21.59
C TYR A 486 17.75 -19.13 -20.63
N MET A 487 18.98 -19.54 -20.97
CA MET A 487 19.79 -20.41 -20.13
C MET A 487 20.53 -19.61 -19.06
N PHE A 488 20.39 -20.04 -17.81
CA PHE A 488 21.10 -19.47 -16.68
C PHE A 488 21.80 -20.56 -15.87
N LEU A 489 23.03 -20.28 -15.47
CA LEU A 489 23.79 -21.06 -14.50
C LEU A 489 23.59 -20.46 -13.10
N ILE A 490 23.14 -21.29 -12.17
CA ILE A 490 23.22 -21.01 -10.74
C ILE A 490 24.47 -21.73 -10.22
N ALA A 491 25.47 -20.96 -9.80
CA ALA A 491 26.74 -21.47 -9.30
C ALA A 491 27.09 -20.87 -7.94
N GLU A 492 27.93 -21.57 -7.17
CA GLU A 492 28.54 -21.02 -5.96
C GLU A 492 29.67 -20.06 -6.35
N LYS A 493 29.62 -18.83 -5.82
CA LYS A 493 30.62 -17.79 -6.04
C LYS A 493 31.83 -17.98 -5.12
N ASP A 494 31.59 -18.37 -3.89
CA ASP A 494 32.59 -18.49 -2.83
C ASP A 494 32.26 -19.63 -1.85
N SER A 495 33.20 -19.92 -0.95
CA SER A 495 33.06 -20.94 0.09
C SER A 495 31.97 -20.65 1.13
N ASN A 496 31.31 -19.48 1.09
CA ASN A 496 30.24 -19.12 2.00
C ASN A 496 28.85 -19.50 1.47
N ASN A 497 28.77 -20.41 0.49
CA ASN A 497 27.54 -20.83 -0.18
C ASN A 497 26.78 -19.68 -0.86
N LYS A 498 27.46 -18.56 -1.16
CA LYS A 498 26.84 -17.45 -1.90
C LYS A 498 26.63 -17.90 -3.34
N LYS A 499 25.38 -17.83 -3.82
CA LYS A 499 25.04 -18.19 -5.20
C LYS A 499 25.03 -16.97 -6.11
N VAL A 500 25.45 -17.18 -7.35
CA VAL A 500 25.34 -16.23 -8.46
C VAL A 500 24.50 -16.82 -9.57
N LEU A 501 23.83 -15.94 -10.29
CA LEU A 501 23.07 -16.27 -11.50
C LEU A 501 23.79 -15.65 -12.69
N VAL A 502 24.25 -16.51 -13.60
CA VAL A 502 25.02 -16.13 -14.79
C VAL A 502 24.26 -16.57 -16.03
N ARG A 503 24.05 -15.67 -16.98
CA ARG A 503 23.46 -16.07 -18.27
C ARG A 503 24.47 -16.86 -19.09
N LEU A 504 24.03 -17.98 -19.65
CA LEU A 504 24.82 -18.77 -20.57
C LEU A 504 24.44 -18.44 -22.01
N TYR A 505 25.42 -18.45 -22.90
CA TYR A 505 25.25 -18.15 -24.33
C TYR A 505 25.45 -19.41 -25.20
N THR A 506 25.17 -20.58 -24.63
CA THR A 506 25.31 -21.87 -25.29
C THR A 506 24.36 -22.00 -26.48
N THR A 507 24.84 -22.69 -27.53
CA THR A 507 24.11 -22.96 -28.76
C THR A 507 24.04 -24.47 -29.00
N GLY A 508 22.95 -24.97 -29.57
CA GLY A 508 22.73 -26.37 -29.91
C GLY A 508 21.46 -26.95 -29.28
N ILE A 509 21.23 -28.24 -29.50
CA ILE A 509 20.07 -28.95 -28.94
C ILE A 509 20.36 -29.38 -27.51
N ASN A 510 19.45 -29.03 -26.60
CA ASN A 510 19.52 -29.33 -25.18
C ASN A 510 18.21 -29.96 -24.72
N ALA A 511 18.26 -30.80 -23.69
CA ALA A 511 17.07 -31.36 -23.06
C ALA A 511 16.95 -30.85 -21.62
N PHE A 512 15.74 -30.43 -21.27
CA PHE A 512 15.42 -29.94 -19.94
C PHE A 512 14.32 -30.78 -19.31
N GLU A 513 14.50 -31.15 -18.05
CA GLU A 513 13.52 -31.85 -17.23
C GLU A 513 12.74 -30.85 -16.38
N SER A 514 11.41 -31.00 -16.40
CA SER A 514 10.51 -30.28 -15.51
C SER A 514 10.67 -30.80 -14.09
N ILE A 515 11.23 -29.99 -13.20
CA ILE A 515 11.41 -30.36 -11.80
C ILE A 515 10.26 -29.75 -11.00
N ASN A 516 9.50 -30.62 -10.33
CA ASN A 516 8.48 -30.17 -9.40
C ASN A 516 9.13 -29.68 -8.11
N THR A 517 9.62 -28.44 -8.11
CA THR A 517 10.15 -27.78 -6.92
C THR A 517 9.24 -26.65 -6.47
N THR A 518 9.22 -26.40 -5.16
CA THR A 518 8.56 -25.23 -4.58
C THR A 518 9.30 -23.91 -4.84
N ASN A 519 10.49 -23.96 -5.45
CA ASN A 519 11.28 -22.77 -5.76
C ASN A 519 10.87 -22.20 -7.12
N ALA A 520 10.52 -20.91 -7.16
CA ALA A 520 10.01 -20.22 -8.33
C ALA A 520 10.95 -20.23 -9.56
N LEU A 521 12.24 -20.49 -9.36
CA LEU A 521 13.27 -20.47 -10.41
C LEU A 521 13.50 -21.80 -11.12
N ASN A 522 13.14 -22.92 -10.49
CA ASN A 522 13.61 -24.24 -10.92
C ASN A 522 12.52 -25.02 -11.66
N LYS A 523 11.91 -24.42 -12.69
CA LYS A 523 10.91 -25.14 -13.49
C LYS A 523 11.54 -26.12 -14.46
N LEU A 524 12.67 -25.78 -15.09
CA LEU A 524 13.30 -26.59 -16.12
C LEU A 524 14.81 -26.63 -15.88
N SER A 525 15.35 -27.82 -15.61
CA SER A 525 16.79 -28.04 -15.39
C SER A 525 17.41 -28.80 -16.55
N LEU A 526 18.60 -28.40 -16.98
CA LEU A 526 19.34 -29.09 -18.04
C LEU A 526 19.71 -30.50 -17.59
N ILE A 527 19.47 -31.49 -18.45
CA ILE A 527 19.94 -32.86 -18.28
C ILE A 527 21.39 -32.93 -18.74
N LYS A 528 22.29 -33.36 -17.86
CA LYS A 528 23.71 -33.50 -18.18
C LYS A 528 23.96 -34.73 -19.03
N TYR A 529 25.07 -34.71 -19.77
CA TYR A 529 25.47 -35.80 -20.65
C TYR A 529 25.47 -37.19 -19.98
N ASN A 530 25.96 -37.26 -18.73
CA ASN A 530 26.04 -38.50 -17.97
C ASN A 530 24.71 -38.94 -17.31
N GLU A 531 23.68 -38.10 -17.32
CA GLU A 531 22.38 -38.41 -16.72
C GLU A 531 21.48 -39.20 -17.69
N PHE A 532 21.68 -39.08 -19.01
CA PHE A 532 20.90 -39.77 -20.05
C PHE A 532 20.87 -41.30 -19.91
N SER A 533 21.96 -41.92 -19.46
CA SER A 533 22.03 -43.38 -19.24
C SER A 533 21.18 -43.84 -18.05
N THR A 534 20.88 -42.93 -17.11
CA THR A 534 20.13 -43.23 -15.88
C THR A 534 18.65 -42.83 -15.94
N LEU A 535 18.22 -42.17 -17.02
CA LEU A 535 16.82 -41.77 -17.18
C LEU A 535 15.89 -42.98 -17.18
N SER A 536 14.76 -42.86 -16.48
CA SER A 536 13.67 -43.82 -16.54
C SER A 536 12.67 -43.44 -17.63
N SER A 537 11.85 -44.39 -18.08
CA SER A 537 10.75 -44.10 -19.00
C SER A 537 9.70 -43.15 -18.41
N THR A 538 9.58 -43.07 -17.08
CA THR A 538 8.67 -42.14 -16.40
C THR A 538 9.18 -40.71 -16.41
N SER A 539 10.50 -40.49 -16.30
CA SER A 539 11.10 -39.16 -16.39
C SER A 539 10.87 -38.52 -17.76
N LEU A 540 10.81 -39.30 -18.84
CA LEU A 540 10.60 -38.79 -20.20
C LEU A 540 9.31 -37.98 -20.38
N LYS A 541 8.30 -38.19 -19.52
CA LYS A 541 7.06 -37.38 -19.52
C LYS A 541 7.28 -35.93 -19.10
N ASN A 542 8.34 -35.67 -18.35
CA ASN A 542 8.70 -34.35 -17.85
C ASN A 542 9.83 -33.72 -18.67
N ILE A 543 10.34 -34.40 -19.71
CA ILE A 543 11.49 -33.95 -20.48
C ILE A 543 11.00 -33.33 -21.78
N LYS A 544 11.59 -32.20 -22.13
CA LYS A 544 11.40 -31.50 -23.40
C LYS A 544 12.74 -31.14 -24.00
N ILE A 545 12.79 -31.07 -25.32
CA ILE A 545 13.99 -30.66 -26.04
C ILE A 545 13.84 -29.26 -26.59
N TYR A 546 14.96 -28.55 -26.65
CA TYR A 546 15.04 -27.16 -27.04
C TYR A 546 16.21 -26.96 -27.99
N ASP A 547 15.99 -26.22 -29.07
CA ASP A 547 17.06 -25.62 -29.86
C ASP A 547 17.46 -24.32 -29.17
N CYS A 548 18.73 -24.16 -28.83
CA CYS A 548 19.25 -22.97 -28.17
C CYS A 548 20.21 -22.23 -29.10
N ARG A 549 20.11 -20.90 -29.17
CA ARG A 549 20.96 -19.98 -29.92
C ARG A 549 21.35 -18.81 -29.06
N ASN A 550 22.65 -18.66 -28.82
CA ASN A 550 23.20 -17.59 -27.97
C ASN A 550 22.47 -17.50 -26.60
N GLY A 551 22.17 -18.66 -26.01
CA GLY A 551 21.48 -18.76 -24.73
C GLY A 551 19.95 -18.65 -24.78
N TYR A 552 19.36 -18.17 -25.88
CA TYR A 552 17.91 -18.17 -26.08
C TYR A 552 17.47 -19.51 -26.68
N CYS A 553 16.45 -20.14 -26.12
CA CYS A 553 16.02 -21.48 -26.46
C CYS A 553 14.56 -21.51 -26.88
N GLN A 554 14.28 -22.14 -28.02
CA GLN A 554 12.94 -22.46 -28.47
C GLN A 554 12.70 -23.96 -28.32
N GLN A 555 11.54 -24.31 -27.78
CA GLN A 555 11.16 -25.71 -27.67
C GLN A 555 11.02 -26.29 -29.09
N THR A 556 11.54 -27.51 -29.28
CA THR A 556 11.50 -28.18 -30.58
C THR A 556 11.05 -29.64 -30.44
N VAL A 557 10.86 -30.30 -31.58
CA VAL A 557 10.54 -31.72 -31.69
C VAL A 557 11.76 -32.50 -32.16
N GLY A 558 11.83 -33.79 -31.83
CA GLY A 558 13.02 -34.57 -32.14
C GLY A 558 13.06 -35.91 -31.42
N TYR A 559 14.26 -36.31 -31.00
CA TYR A 559 14.54 -37.64 -30.49
C TYR A 559 15.55 -37.61 -29.36
N ILE A 560 15.32 -38.44 -28.36
CA ILE A 560 16.20 -38.64 -27.20
C ILE A 560 16.64 -40.11 -27.12
N LYS A 561 17.95 -40.31 -26.98
CA LYS A 561 18.58 -41.58 -26.66
C LYS A 561 18.83 -41.66 -25.16
N TYR A 562 18.35 -42.71 -24.52
CA TYR A 562 18.47 -42.93 -23.07
C TYR A 562 18.70 -44.42 -22.78
N GLN A 563 19.18 -44.74 -21.57
CA GLN A 563 19.56 -46.11 -21.18
C GLN A 563 20.49 -46.79 -22.20
N ASP A 564 21.39 -45.99 -22.78
CA ASP A 564 22.40 -46.34 -23.80
C ASP A 564 21.88 -46.80 -25.17
N ASN A 565 20.71 -47.46 -25.26
CA ASN A 565 20.24 -48.10 -26.49
C ASN A 565 18.76 -47.87 -26.84
N LYS A 566 18.01 -47.09 -26.05
CA LYS A 566 16.61 -46.78 -26.34
C LYS A 566 16.49 -45.41 -26.97
N VAL A 567 15.54 -45.27 -27.89
CA VAL A 567 15.24 -43.99 -28.55
C VAL A 567 13.75 -43.71 -28.42
N ASN A 568 13.43 -42.52 -27.93
CA ASN A 568 12.07 -42.01 -27.91
C ASN A 568 11.99 -40.74 -28.76
N LYS A 569 10.82 -40.52 -29.37
CA LYS A 569 10.46 -39.26 -30.01
C LYS A 569 9.95 -38.28 -28.96
N CYS A 570 10.40 -37.03 -29.08
CA CYS A 570 9.93 -35.89 -28.33
C CYS A 570 9.05 -35.00 -29.21
N ASP A 571 7.88 -34.62 -28.72
CA ASP A 571 6.97 -33.66 -29.34
C ASP A 571 6.84 -32.38 -28.50
N SER A 572 5.75 -31.63 -28.67
CA SER A 572 5.50 -30.40 -27.91
C SER A 572 5.19 -30.65 -26.43
N ASP A 573 4.77 -31.87 -26.09
CA ASP A 573 4.21 -32.19 -24.79
C ASP A 573 5.21 -32.99 -23.97
N ASP A 574 5.79 -34.06 -24.52
CA ASP A 574 6.77 -34.91 -23.83
C ASP A 574 7.69 -35.74 -24.75
N CYS A 575 8.51 -36.62 -24.16
CA CYS A 575 9.40 -37.57 -24.83
C CYS A 575 8.99 -39.06 -24.65
N SER A 576 7.69 -39.36 -24.50
CA SER A 576 7.23 -40.70 -24.12
C SER A 576 7.06 -41.70 -25.27
N SER A 577 7.03 -41.23 -26.53
CA SER A 577 6.78 -42.06 -27.71
C SER A 577 7.99 -42.94 -28.05
N THR A 578 7.91 -44.24 -27.79
CA THR A 578 9.01 -45.19 -28.08
C THR A 578 9.14 -45.46 -29.57
N ILE A 579 10.35 -45.38 -30.10
CA ILE A 579 10.68 -45.76 -31.49
C ILE A 579 11.04 -47.24 -31.53
N THR A 580 10.40 -48.00 -32.42
CA THR A 580 10.62 -49.45 -32.59
C THR A 580 11.39 -49.79 -33.86
N GLU A 581 11.58 -48.80 -34.71
CA GLU A 581 12.30 -48.86 -35.96
C GLU A 581 13.76 -49.24 -35.71
N THR A 582 14.29 -50.15 -36.53
CA THR A 582 15.67 -50.65 -36.44
C THR A 582 16.45 -50.49 -37.74
N SER A 583 15.80 -50.00 -38.79
CA SER A 583 16.35 -49.81 -40.14
C SER A 583 15.97 -48.44 -40.69
N CYS A 584 16.67 -48.03 -41.75
CA CYS A 584 16.38 -46.79 -42.47
C CYS A 584 15.84 -47.14 -43.85
N SER A 585 14.57 -46.82 -44.06
CA SER A 585 13.87 -46.89 -45.35
C SER A 585 13.29 -45.52 -45.71
N TYR A 586 12.82 -45.36 -46.94
CA TYR A 586 12.23 -44.11 -47.41
C TYR A 586 11.08 -43.60 -46.50
N TYR A 587 10.21 -44.50 -46.04
CA TYR A 587 9.10 -44.16 -45.14
C TYR A 587 9.54 -43.79 -43.73
N GLN A 588 10.80 -44.02 -43.39
CA GLN A 588 11.40 -43.73 -42.09
C GLN A 588 12.34 -42.52 -42.15
N THR A 589 12.36 -41.77 -43.25
CA THR A 589 13.16 -40.55 -43.35
C THR A 589 12.76 -39.55 -42.26
N GLY A 590 13.75 -38.90 -41.66
CA GLY A 590 13.56 -38.00 -40.52
C GLY A 590 13.41 -38.70 -39.16
N ILE A 591 13.49 -40.03 -39.09
CA ILE A 591 13.39 -40.80 -37.84
C ILE A 591 14.78 -41.16 -37.31
N ALA A 592 15.00 -40.92 -36.01
CA ALA A 592 16.17 -41.42 -35.28
C ALA A 592 15.87 -42.79 -34.66
N TYR A 593 16.86 -43.68 -34.64
CA TYR A 593 16.72 -45.03 -34.09
C TYR A 593 18.06 -45.57 -33.57
N TYR A 594 18.03 -46.69 -32.86
CA TYR A 594 19.23 -47.36 -32.37
C TYR A 594 19.43 -48.72 -33.04
N ASN A 595 20.55 -48.89 -33.74
CA ASN A 595 20.98 -50.17 -34.30
C ASN A 595 22.50 -50.21 -34.35
N LEU A 596 23.12 -50.88 -33.36
CA LEU A 596 24.58 -50.88 -33.17
C LEU A 596 25.15 -49.45 -33.10
N GLY A 597 24.40 -48.54 -32.45
CA GLY A 597 24.70 -47.11 -32.36
C GLY A 597 23.48 -46.24 -32.68
N PHE A 598 23.54 -44.97 -32.25
CA PHE A 598 22.50 -43.99 -32.51
C PHE A 598 22.59 -43.50 -33.96
N LYS A 599 21.48 -43.61 -34.70
CA LYS A 599 21.42 -43.36 -36.14
C LYS A 599 20.24 -42.46 -36.47
N PHE A 600 20.37 -41.72 -37.57
CA PHE A 600 19.32 -40.89 -38.14
C PHE A 600 19.11 -41.27 -39.61
N CYS A 601 17.86 -41.43 -40.02
CA CYS A 601 17.52 -41.80 -41.40
C CYS A 601 17.35 -40.55 -42.27
N LEU A 602 18.32 -40.25 -43.14
CA LEU A 602 18.29 -39.10 -44.04
C LEU A 602 17.70 -39.47 -45.41
N GLY A 603 16.76 -38.68 -45.90
CA GLY A 603 16.33 -38.68 -47.29
C GLY A 603 17.26 -37.84 -48.17
N TYR A 604 17.47 -38.27 -49.42
CA TYR A 604 18.28 -37.56 -50.42
C TYR A 604 17.47 -37.26 -51.69
N PRO A 605 17.79 -36.15 -52.39
CA PRO A 605 17.32 -35.97 -53.75
C PRO A 605 18.12 -36.92 -54.65
N ASN A 606 17.55 -38.05 -55.08
CA ASN A 606 18.08 -38.73 -56.27
C ASN A 606 17.05 -39.65 -56.93
N GLY A 607 16.74 -39.31 -58.18
CA GLY A 607 16.18 -40.19 -59.19
C GLY A 607 14.71 -39.98 -59.56
N ILE A 608 14.37 -38.86 -60.23
CA ILE A 608 13.30 -38.62 -61.25
C ILE A 608 11.84 -39.06 -60.95
N SER A 609 11.57 -39.89 -59.94
CA SER A 609 10.25 -40.40 -59.60
C SER A 609 10.03 -40.36 -58.09
N TYR A 610 8.97 -39.68 -57.66
CA TYR A 610 8.55 -39.52 -56.26
C TYR A 610 8.24 -40.85 -55.53
N SER A 611 8.28 -42.00 -56.23
CA SER A 611 7.90 -43.32 -55.72
C SER A 611 9.04 -44.20 -55.19
N SER A 612 10.32 -43.82 -55.35
CA SER A 612 11.47 -44.61 -54.86
C SER A 612 12.59 -43.75 -54.28
N GLY A 613 12.28 -42.85 -53.34
CA GLY A 613 13.30 -42.00 -52.75
C GLY A 613 14.38 -42.81 -52.01
N ASN A 614 15.63 -42.39 -52.14
CA ASN A 614 16.75 -43.01 -51.44
C ASN A 614 16.84 -42.46 -50.01
N ALA A 615 16.91 -43.38 -49.04
CA ALA A 615 17.20 -43.06 -47.65
C ALA A 615 18.53 -43.69 -47.22
N LYS A 616 19.31 -42.98 -46.39
CA LYS A 616 20.58 -43.46 -45.85
C LYS A 616 20.61 -43.28 -44.34
N ALA A 617 20.99 -44.34 -43.64
CA ALA A 617 21.31 -44.26 -42.23
C ALA A 617 22.62 -43.49 -42.02
N VAL A 618 22.59 -42.45 -41.19
CA VAL A 618 23.76 -41.71 -40.75
C VAL A 618 23.98 -41.96 -39.27
N SER A 619 25.18 -42.39 -38.89
CA SER A 619 25.55 -42.56 -37.49
C SER A 619 25.77 -41.21 -36.84
N VAL A 620 25.07 -40.95 -35.75
CA VAL A 620 25.27 -39.76 -34.90
C VAL A 620 26.30 -40.15 -33.84
N LYS A 621 27.48 -39.53 -33.91
CA LYS A 621 28.61 -39.86 -33.05
C LYS A 621 28.86 -38.72 -32.05
N PRO A 622 29.25 -39.03 -30.80
CA PRO A 622 29.70 -38.01 -29.88
C PRO A 622 30.96 -37.33 -30.44
N GLY A 623 31.09 -36.03 -30.24
CA GLY A 623 32.18 -35.24 -30.81
C GLY A 623 32.33 -33.88 -30.13
N SER A 624 33.33 -33.11 -30.57
CA SER A 624 33.51 -31.74 -30.09
C SER A 624 32.40 -30.79 -30.58
N ASN A 625 31.76 -31.15 -31.71
CA ASN A 625 30.75 -30.35 -32.41
C ASN A 625 29.46 -31.15 -32.63
N SER A 626 28.33 -30.45 -32.64
CA SER A 626 27.04 -30.90 -33.14
C SER A 626 27.12 -31.37 -34.60
N ASN A 627 26.40 -32.45 -34.91
CA ASN A 627 26.16 -32.85 -36.31
C ASN A 627 24.91 -32.12 -36.85
N TYR A 628 25.04 -31.51 -38.02
CA TYR A 628 23.95 -30.89 -38.78
C TYR A 628 23.46 -31.90 -39.83
N LEU A 629 22.18 -32.23 -39.80
CA LEU A 629 21.55 -33.34 -40.50
C LEU A 629 20.43 -32.81 -41.38
N PHE A 630 20.72 -32.57 -42.65
CA PHE A 630 19.75 -32.05 -43.62
C PHE A 630 18.94 -33.18 -44.26
N ASN A 631 17.67 -33.31 -43.88
CA ASN A 631 16.77 -34.36 -44.35
C ASN A 631 15.88 -33.87 -45.50
N TYR A 632 16.04 -34.40 -46.70
CA TYR A 632 15.25 -33.96 -47.86
C TYR A 632 13.80 -34.46 -47.81
N ILE A 633 12.82 -33.54 -47.77
CA ILE A 633 11.38 -33.81 -47.82
C ILE A 633 10.72 -32.85 -48.82
N SER A 634 10.05 -33.38 -49.84
CA SER A 634 9.15 -32.63 -50.73
C SER A 634 9.77 -31.35 -51.35
N LYS A 635 10.98 -31.46 -51.90
CA LYS A 635 11.77 -30.35 -52.52
C LYS A 635 12.42 -29.36 -51.56
N THR A 636 12.33 -29.59 -50.26
CA THR A 636 13.01 -28.80 -49.23
C THR A 636 13.82 -29.72 -48.33
N TYR A 637 14.79 -29.19 -47.60
CA TYR A 637 15.46 -29.92 -46.54
C TYR A 637 14.86 -29.55 -45.20
N MET A 638 14.86 -30.47 -44.25
CA MET A 638 14.56 -30.20 -42.86
C MET A 638 15.87 -30.32 -42.08
N LEU A 639 16.30 -29.26 -41.40
CA LEU A 639 17.54 -29.30 -40.62
C LEU A 639 17.30 -29.88 -39.23
N PHE A 640 17.91 -31.02 -38.97
CA PHE A 640 18.04 -31.59 -37.64
C PHE A 640 19.45 -31.35 -37.10
N ILE A 641 19.58 -31.16 -35.79
CA ILE A 641 20.84 -30.88 -35.11
C ILE A 641 20.98 -31.91 -33.99
N SER A 642 22.14 -32.52 -33.87
CA SER A 642 22.45 -33.40 -32.73
C SER A 642 23.20 -32.65 -31.65
N ASP A 643 23.05 -33.06 -30.38
CA ASP A 643 23.94 -32.57 -29.32
C ASP A 643 25.33 -33.21 -29.45
N LYS A 644 26.33 -32.59 -28.81
CA LYS A 644 27.72 -33.08 -28.78
C LYS A 644 27.85 -34.49 -28.20
N GLY A 645 26.93 -34.87 -27.32
CA GLY A 645 26.90 -36.19 -26.71
C GLY A 645 26.33 -37.29 -27.60
N ALA A 646 25.71 -36.93 -28.72
CA ALA A 646 24.92 -37.86 -29.54
C ALA A 646 23.85 -38.59 -28.71
N ASN A 647 23.19 -37.88 -27.81
CA ASN A 647 22.03 -38.34 -27.05
C ASN A 647 20.73 -37.68 -27.52
N LEU A 648 20.80 -36.56 -28.24
CA LEU A 648 19.67 -35.78 -28.71
C LEU A 648 19.80 -35.52 -30.21
N ILE A 649 18.65 -35.47 -30.88
CA ILE A 649 18.49 -34.91 -32.22
C ILE A 649 17.24 -34.05 -32.18
N GLY A 650 17.37 -32.75 -32.40
CA GLY A 650 16.25 -31.80 -32.44
C GLY A 650 16.10 -31.19 -33.81
N LEU A 651 14.88 -30.84 -34.19
CA LEU A 651 14.61 -30.03 -35.38
C LEU A 651 15.06 -28.58 -35.12
N SER A 652 15.76 -27.94 -36.06
CA SER A 652 16.22 -26.55 -35.89
C SER A 652 15.03 -25.60 -35.89
N SER A 653 14.80 -24.86 -34.80
CA SER A 653 13.67 -23.92 -34.71
C SER A 653 14.01 -22.50 -35.20
N PHE A 654 15.29 -22.21 -35.41
CA PHE A 654 15.77 -20.88 -35.79
C PHE A 654 16.08 -20.77 -37.28
N ASP A 655 15.85 -19.56 -37.78
CA ASP A 655 16.24 -19.15 -39.11
C ASP A 655 17.74 -18.84 -39.16
N GLY A 656 18.35 -19.10 -40.32
CA GLY A 656 19.69 -18.61 -40.61
C GLY A 656 20.45 -19.44 -41.63
N TYR A 657 21.75 -19.20 -41.69
CA TYR A 657 22.61 -19.62 -42.78
C TYR A 657 23.65 -20.65 -42.31
N TYR A 658 23.89 -21.62 -43.17
CA TYR A 658 24.79 -22.75 -42.95
C TYR A 658 25.64 -22.97 -44.19
N LEU A 659 26.89 -23.38 -44.02
CA LEU A 659 27.71 -23.91 -45.10
C LEU A 659 27.75 -25.44 -45.00
N SER A 660 27.23 -26.13 -46.01
CA SER A 660 27.27 -27.58 -46.08
C SER A 660 27.21 -28.03 -47.54
N ASP A 661 28.01 -29.03 -47.87
CA ASP A 661 28.00 -29.71 -49.18
C ASP A 661 26.78 -30.65 -49.26
N MET A 662 25.73 -30.23 -49.97
CA MET A 662 24.44 -30.94 -50.01
C MET A 662 24.34 -31.93 -51.16
N ASP A 663 25.00 -31.64 -52.27
CA ASP A 663 24.99 -32.45 -53.49
C ASP A 663 26.20 -33.41 -53.58
N LYS A 664 27.17 -33.27 -52.66
CA LYS A 664 28.40 -34.05 -52.53
C LYS A 664 29.41 -33.77 -53.65
N ASP A 665 29.42 -32.56 -54.19
CA ASP A 665 30.40 -32.12 -55.18
C ASP A 665 31.74 -31.67 -54.54
N SER A 666 31.87 -31.73 -53.21
CA SER A 666 33.00 -31.27 -52.39
C SER A 666 33.13 -29.75 -52.24
N ASN A 667 32.17 -28.97 -52.74
CA ASN A 667 32.02 -27.55 -52.49
C ASN A 667 30.95 -27.34 -51.42
N ALA A 668 31.12 -26.35 -50.56
CA ALA A 668 30.10 -26.03 -49.57
C ALA A 668 29.01 -25.17 -50.21
N ASP A 669 27.75 -25.57 -50.07
CA ASP A 669 26.61 -24.75 -50.46
C ASP A 669 26.22 -23.81 -49.32
N LEU A 670 25.78 -22.60 -49.68
CA LEU A 670 25.11 -21.71 -48.74
C LEU A 670 23.66 -22.14 -48.61
N ILE A 671 23.29 -22.62 -47.43
CA ILE A 671 21.95 -23.09 -47.14
C ILE A 671 21.26 -22.06 -46.26
N LYS A 672 20.10 -21.60 -46.70
CA LYS A 672 19.20 -20.78 -45.88
C LYS A 672 18.12 -21.66 -45.29
N CYS A 673 17.94 -21.57 -43.99
CA CYS A 673 16.88 -22.25 -43.25
C CYS A 673 15.89 -21.22 -42.71
N GLU A 674 14.61 -21.48 -42.92
CA GLU A 674 13.46 -20.73 -42.40
C GLU A 674 12.52 -21.71 -41.70
N THR A 675 12.32 -21.56 -40.39
CA THR A 675 11.41 -22.40 -39.59
C THR A 675 11.69 -23.90 -39.76
N SER A 676 12.96 -24.29 -39.69
CA SER A 676 13.49 -25.65 -39.96
C SER A 676 13.53 -26.10 -41.41
N LYS A 677 12.85 -25.41 -42.33
CA LYS A 677 12.88 -25.73 -43.76
C LYS A 677 14.06 -25.02 -44.40
N CYS A 678 14.91 -25.78 -45.05
CA CYS A 678 16.12 -25.29 -45.66
C CYS A 678 16.06 -25.45 -47.17
N TYR A 679 16.62 -24.48 -47.85
CA TYR A 679 16.75 -24.44 -49.29
C TYR A 679 18.15 -23.93 -49.65
N ASP A 680 18.63 -24.36 -50.81
CA ASP A 680 19.83 -23.82 -51.41
C ASP A 680 19.61 -22.33 -51.70
N ALA A 681 20.40 -21.48 -51.07
CA ALA A 681 20.37 -20.05 -51.30
C ALA A 681 21.12 -19.79 -52.63
N ASN A 682 20.39 -19.87 -53.74
CA ASN A 682 20.88 -19.67 -55.11
C ASN A 682 22.16 -18.80 -55.18
N LEU A 683 23.25 -19.38 -55.67
CA LEU A 683 24.58 -18.78 -55.82
C LEU A 683 24.64 -17.36 -56.40
N LYS A 684 23.64 -16.98 -57.20
CA LYS A 684 23.63 -15.67 -57.88
C LYS A 684 23.03 -14.54 -57.08
N SER A 685 22.44 -14.82 -55.91
CA SER A 685 21.66 -13.84 -55.17
C SER A 685 22.05 -13.73 -53.70
N ALA A 686 23.19 -14.24 -53.26
CA ALA A 686 23.64 -14.10 -51.88
C ALA A 686 25.02 -13.44 -51.85
N TYR A 687 25.12 -12.22 -51.32
CA TYR A 687 26.36 -11.46 -51.23
C TYR A 687 26.42 -10.67 -49.91
N GLY A 688 27.64 -10.49 -49.40
CA GLY A 688 27.91 -9.86 -48.11
C GLY A 688 28.23 -10.87 -47.01
N TYR A 689 27.84 -10.56 -45.77
CA TYR A 689 28.21 -11.35 -44.59
C TYR A 689 26.98 -11.92 -43.88
N PHE A 690 26.96 -13.24 -43.72
CA PHE A 690 25.89 -14.00 -43.08
C PHE A 690 26.38 -14.63 -41.76
N LEU A 691 25.52 -14.68 -40.74
CA LEU A 691 25.89 -15.31 -39.48
C LEU A 691 25.95 -16.85 -39.64
N ASN A 692 27.11 -17.45 -39.38
CA ASN A 692 27.26 -18.90 -39.48
C ASN A 692 26.66 -19.60 -38.25
N LEU A 693 25.43 -20.10 -38.36
CA LEU A 693 24.77 -20.82 -37.27
C LEU A 693 25.24 -22.28 -37.11
N ALA A 694 26.06 -22.77 -38.04
CA ALA A 694 26.71 -24.07 -37.94
C ALA A 694 27.90 -24.07 -36.97
N SER A 695 28.41 -22.89 -36.61
CA SER A 695 29.56 -22.77 -35.72
C SER A 695 29.11 -22.68 -34.27
N GLU A 696 29.34 -23.74 -33.50
CA GLU A 696 29.06 -23.72 -32.05
C GLU A 696 29.94 -22.73 -31.29
N ASN A 697 31.13 -22.45 -31.82
CA ASN A 697 31.88 -21.27 -31.47
C ASN A 697 31.34 -20.12 -32.33
N LEU A 698 30.23 -19.50 -31.88
CA LEU A 698 29.80 -18.16 -32.34
C LEU A 698 30.88 -17.07 -32.11
N LYS A 699 32.07 -17.49 -31.67
CA LYS A 699 33.33 -16.79 -31.83
C LYS A 699 33.58 -16.50 -33.30
N ASN A 700 33.08 -15.36 -33.73
CA ASN A 700 33.54 -14.59 -34.89
C ASN A 700 33.30 -15.19 -36.27
N ASN A 701 32.77 -16.41 -36.35
CA ASN A 701 32.56 -17.09 -37.62
C ASN A 701 31.33 -16.53 -38.34
N ILE A 702 31.57 -15.71 -39.35
CA ILE A 702 30.57 -15.25 -40.31
C ILE A 702 30.92 -15.80 -41.69
N ILE A 703 29.91 -16.16 -42.46
CA ILE A 703 30.06 -16.60 -43.85
C ILE A 703 30.13 -15.34 -44.70
N TYR A 704 31.25 -15.13 -45.39
CA TYR A 704 31.35 -14.13 -46.43
C TYR A 704 31.03 -14.76 -47.78
N CYS A 705 30.14 -14.11 -48.53
CA CYS A 705 29.75 -14.51 -49.87
C CYS A 705 30.05 -13.36 -50.84
N ASP A 706 30.69 -13.70 -51.95
CA ASP A 706 30.75 -12.86 -53.14
C ASP A 706 30.22 -13.62 -54.36
N GLU A 707 30.35 -13.07 -55.57
CA GLU A 707 29.86 -13.69 -56.80
C GLU A 707 30.54 -15.05 -57.13
N THR A 708 31.63 -15.39 -56.44
CA THR A 708 32.52 -16.50 -56.82
C THR A 708 32.79 -17.51 -55.71
N GLU A 709 32.76 -17.10 -54.44
CA GLU A 709 33.13 -17.98 -53.33
C GLU A 709 32.32 -17.74 -52.05
N TYR A 710 32.20 -18.83 -51.26
CA TYR A 710 31.74 -18.80 -49.88
C TYR A 710 32.86 -19.19 -48.94
N LYS A 711 33.15 -18.34 -47.96
CA LYS A 711 34.19 -18.64 -46.96
C LYS A 711 33.76 -18.25 -45.56
N ILE A 712 34.10 -19.10 -44.60
CA ILE A 712 34.00 -18.75 -43.19
C ILE A 712 35.14 -17.77 -42.89
N THR A 713 34.80 -16.59 -42.38
CA THR A 713 35.76 -15.59 -41.92
C THR A 713 35.59 -15.35 -40.43
N GLU A 714 36.70 -15.23 -39.71
CA GLU A 714 36.69 -14.83 -38.30
C GLU A 714 36.74 -13.30 -38.19
N ARG A 715 35.69 -12.69 -37.65
CA ARG A 715 35.61 -11.25 -37.38
C ARG A 715 35.35 -10.95 -35.90
N VAL A 716 36.30 -10.29 -35.25
CA VAL A 716 36.28 -10.02 -33.80
C VAL A 716 35.41 -8.83 -33.41
N HIS A 717 35.37 -7.79 -34.26
CA HIS A 717 34.63 -6.56 -34.04
C HIS A 717 34.11 -6.00 -35.35
N GLY A 718 32.84 -5.60 -35.39
CA GLY A 718 32.26 -4.93 -36.54
C GLY A 718 30.76 -5.11 -36.64
N ILE A 719 30.16 -4.33 -37.53
CA ILE A 719 28.83 -4.54 -38.06
C ILE A 719 28.99 -5.12 -39.46
N PHE A 720 28.21 -6.13 -39.79
CA PHE A 720 28.29 -6.91 -41.02
C PHE A 720 26.88 -7.03 -41.59
N ILE A 721 26.70 -6.66 -42.84
CA ILE A 721 25.41 -6.71 -43.52
C ILE A 721 25.48 -7.68 -44.70
N ASN A 722 24.32 -8.11 -45.16
CA ASN A 722 24.15 -8.84 -46.39
C ASN A 722 22.96 -8.30 -47.17
N ASN A 723 22.75 -8.89 -48.34
CA ASN A 723 21.73 -8.50 -49.29
C ASN A 723 20.34 -9.09 -49.02
N ASP A 724 20.19 -9.90 -47.96
CA ASP A 724 18.90 -10.32 -47.41
C ASP A 724 18.38 -9.30 -46.38
N ASP A 725 18.94 -8.09 -46.37
CA ASP A 725 18.63 -7.00 -45.44
C ASP A 725 18.75 -7.42 -43.97
N THR A 726 19.66 -8.35 -43.68
CA THR A 726 20.02 -8.71 -42.31
C THR A 726 21.38 -8.14 -41.93
N ALA A 727 21.52 -7.82 -40.65
CA ALA A 727 22.75 -7.32 -40.08
C ALA A 727 23.18 -8.19 -38.90
N SER A 728 24.48 -8.36 -38.75
CA SER A 728 25.13 -9.02 -37.63
C SER A 728 26.14 -8.06 -37.00
N ILE A 729 26.16 -8.02 -35.67
CA ILE A 729 27.16 -7.29 -34.90
C ILE A 729 28.07 -8.28 -34.19
N CYS A 730 29.37 -8.12 -34.35
CA CYS A 730 30.38 -8.90 -33.63
C CYS A 730 31.05 -8.02 -32.57
N LYS A 731 31.08 -8.50 -31.32
CA LYS A 731 31.70 -7.85 -30.17
C LYS A 731 32.52 -8.86 -29.37
N SER A 732 33.77 -8.54 -29.03
CA SER A 732 34.60 -9.32 -28.09
C SER A 732 34.55 -10.82 -28.33
N SER A 733 34.65 -11.20 -29.60
CA SER A 733 34.53 -12.58 -30.03
C SER A 733 33.12 -13.21 -30.02
N HIS A 734 32.03 -12.46 -30.20
CA HIS A 734 30.67 -13.01 -30.29
C HIS A 734 29.88 -12.24 -31.35
N CYS A 735 29.34 -12.95 -32.34
CA CYS A 735 28.48 -12.36 -33.37
C CYS A 735 27.01 -12.69 -33.13
N ASN A 736 26.14 -11.70 -33.24
CA ASN A 736 24.69 -11.84 -33.10
C ASN A 736 23.97 -11.03 -34.18
N TYR A 737 22.74 -11.42 -34.52
CA TYR A 737 21.88 -10.56 -35.33
C TYR A 737 21.65 -9.23 -34.62
N HIS A 738 21.73 -8.14 -35.38
CA HIS A 738 21.53 -6.79 -34.89
C HIS A 738 20.19 -6.25 -35.40
N PRO A 739 19.27 -5.81 -34.51
CA PRO A 739 18.03 -5.20 -34.95
C PRO A 739 18.31 -3.88 -35.67
N LEU A 740 17.50 -3.57 -36.68
CA LEU A 740 17.54 -2.28 -37.38
C LEU A 740 16.69 -1.26 -36.59
N LEU A 741 17.16 -0.02 -36.54
CA LEU A 741 16.45 1.14 -36.00
C LEU A 741 15.27 1.49 -36.90
N ASP A 742 14.13 1.81 -36.29
CA ASP A 742 12.92 2.26 -36.99
C ASP A 742 13.14 3.61 -37.70
N ASN A 743 13.99 4.48 -37.15
CA ASN A 743 14.31 5.78 -37.74
C ASN A 743 15.73 6.26 -37.42
N CYS A 744 16.23 7.18 -38.24
CA CYS A 744 17.50 7.87 -38.01
C CYS A 744 17.25 9.30 -37.50
N ASP A 745 17.31 9.48 -36.18
CA ASP A 745 17.15 10.77 -35.53
C ASP A 745 18.49 11.35 -35.08
N LYS A 746 18.51 12.62 -34.65
CA LYS A 746 19.75 13.32 -34.27
C LYS A 746 20.50 12.68 -33.09
N SER A 747 19.85 11.83 -32.32
CA SER A 747 20.42 11.13 -31.16
C SER A 747 20.80 9.68 -31.45
N SER A 748 20.36 9.11 -32.58
CA SER A 748 20.56 7.70 -32.87
C SER A 748 21.85 7.42 -33.62
N PHE A 749 22.45 6.29 -33.26
CA PHE A 749 23.60 5.67 -33.90
C PHE A 749 23.28 4.19 -34.08
N GLY A 750 23.42 3.66 -35.29
CA GLY A 750 23.10 2.26 -35.57
C GLY A 750 22.75 2.02 -37.02
N LEU A 751 22.12 0.88 -37.31
CA LEU A 751 21.64 0.54 -38.65
C LEU A 751 20.17 0.85 -38.77
N THR A 752 19.71 1.28 -39.93
CA THR A 752 18.29 1.48 -40.23
C THR A 752 17.99 1.01 -41.65
N TYR A 753 16.73 0.71 -41.93
CA TYR A 753 16.29 0.29 -43.25
C TYR A 753 15.61 1.46 -43.98
N ASP A 754 16.20 1.89 -45.10
CA ASP A 754 15.62 2.88 -46.02
C ASP A 754 15.85 2.41 -47.46
N ASN A 755 14.97 1.50 -47.92
CA ASN A 755 15.07 0.74 -49.18
C ASN A 755 16.29 -0.20 -49.31
N LYS A 756 17.30 0.00 -48.46
CA LYS A 756 18.47 -0.85 -48.21
C LYS A 756 18.96 -0.56 -46.79
N ILE A 757 19.79 -1.43 -46.21
CA ILE A 757 20.44 -1.12 -44.92
C ILE A 757 21.37 0.09 -45.09
N LYS A 758 21.22 1.07 -44.18
CA LYS A 758 22.08 2.26 -44.08
C LYS A 758 22.58 2.43 -42.65
N PHE A 759 23.70 3.11 -42.50
CA PHE A 759 24.21 3.51 -41.19
C PHE A 759 23.65 4.89 -40.81
N CYS A 760 23.02 4.97 -39.64
CA CYS A 760 22.58 6.22 -39.04
C CYS A 760 23.68 6.81 -38.15
N ASN A 761 24.04 8.06 -38.41
CA ASN A 761 24.98 8.83 -37.60
C ASN A 761 24.35 10.19 -37.25
N SER A 762 23.78 10.32 -36.05
CA SER A 762 23.21 11.57 -35.54
C SER A 762 22.21 12.21 -36.52
N GLY A 763 21.30 11.41 -37.07
CA GLY A 763 20.23 11.86 -37.97
C GLY A 763 20.64 11.93 -39.43
N LYS A 764 21.90 11.61 -39.77
CA LYS A 764 22.36 11.46 -41.14
C LYS A 764 22.39 9.99 -41.53
N LEU A 765 21.70 9.65 -42.62
CA LEU A 765 21.81 8.35 -43.27
C LEU A 765 23.07 8.30 -44.14
N ILE A 766 23.84 7.23 -43.99
CA ILE A 766 25.07 6.99 -44.75
C ILE A 766 24.93 5.63 -45.43
N ASP A 767 25.08 5.63 -46.76
CA ASP A 767 25.08 4.41 -47.56
C ASP A 767 26.38 3.63 -47.36
N PHE A 768 26.28 2.29 -47.33
CA PHE A 768 27.44 1.41 -47.35
C PHE A 768 28.25 1.58 -48.62
N GLY A 769 29.58 1.51 -48.48
CA GLY A 769 30.56 1.85 -49.49
C GLY A 769 31.89 2.22 -48.84
N LYS A 770 32.97 2.26 -49.63
CA LYS A 770 34.33 2.55 -49.15
C LYS A 770 34.44 3.98 -48.62
N ASN A 771 34.23 4.15 -47.31
CA ASN A 771 34.17 5.44 -46.64
C ASN A 771 34.74 5.34 -45.23
N TYR A 772 35.20 6.46 -44.68
CA TYR A 772 35.56 6.56 -43.26
C TYR A 772 34.57 7.46 -42.55
N ILE A 773 34.02 6.98 -41.43
CA ILE A 773 33.04 7.70 -40.65
C ILE A 773 33.69 8.13 -39.33
N LYS A 774 33.80 9.44 -39.15
CA LYS A 774 34.24 10.04 -37.89
C LYS A 774 33.05 10.20 -36.96
N LEU A 775 33.11 9.58 -35.79
CA LEU A 775 32.15 9.80 -34.71
C LEU A 775 32.79 10.68 -33.63
N ASN A 776 32.15 11.80 -33.30
CA ASN A 776 32.61 12.74 -32.29
C ASN A 776 31.72 12.68 -31.04
N ASN A 777 32.32 12.86 -29.85
CA ASN A 777 31.60 12.95 -28.58
C ASN A 777 30.66 11.76 -28.33
N VAL A 778 31.09 10.55 -28.70
CA VAL A 778 30.27 9.34 -28.52
C VAL A 778 30.18 9.03 -27.03
N GLN A 779 29.07 9.43 -26.42
CA GLN A 779 28.69 9.00 -25.09
C GLN A 779 28.00 7.63 -25.20
N ALA A 780 28.80 6.56 -25.22
CA ALA A 780 28.26 5.20 -25.23
C ALA A 780 27.73 4.87 -23.82
N PHE A 781 26.41 4.92 -23.65
CA PHE A 781 25.73 4.57 -22.39
C PHE A 781 25.10 3.17 -22.40
N SER A 782 25.25 2.39 -23.47
CA SER A 782 24.69 1.04 -23.52
C SER A 782 25.66 0.03 -24.12
N ASP A 783 25.62 -1.18 -23.58
CA ASP A 783 26.35 -2.37 -24.05
C ASP A 783 25.92 -2.81 -25.47
N ASP A 784 24.97 -2.10 -26.10
CA ASP A 784 24.40 -2.40 -27.42
C ASP A 784 24.97 -1.52 -28.55
N ILE A 785 25.64 -0.41 -28.22
CA ILE A 785 26.20 0.49 -29.24
C ILE A 785 27.61 0.01 -29.62
N PHE A 786 27.85 -0.11 -30.92
CA PHE A 786 29.17 -0.34 -31.47
C PHE A 786 29.90 0.98 -31.72
N PRO A 787 31.20 1.11 -31.41
CA PRO A 787 32.06 0.17 -30.70
C PRO A 787 31.97 0.29 -29.15
N ASP A 788 32.34 -0.77 -28.43
CA ASP A 788 32.37 -0.78 -26.96
C ASP A 788 33.42 0.22 -26.45
N ILE A 789 32.96 1.35 -25.91
CA ILE A 789 33.84 2.39 -25.36
C ILE A 789 33.43 2.69 -23.93
N VAL A 790 34.43 2.62 -23.05
CA VAL A 790 34.29 3.00 -21.64
C VAL A 790 34.18 4.52 -21.57
N GLN A 791 33.03 5.04 -21.16
CA GLN A 791 32.71 6.42 -20.77
C GLN A 791 33.81 7.50 -21.00
N GLY A 792 33.61 8.38 -21.99
CA GLY A 792 34.44 9.57 -22.23
C GLY A 792 34.16 10.23 -23.59
N ASN A 793 34.63 11.46 -23.79
CA ASN A 793 34.49 12.15 -25.08
C ASN A 793 35.60 11.70 -26.03
N PHE A 794 35.33 10.65 -26.81
CA PHE A 794 36.29 10.11 -27.76
C PHE A 794 35.89 10.41 -29.20
N THR A 795 36.90 10.55 -30.06
CA THR A 795 36.74 10.49 -31.50
C THR A 795 37.07 9.08 -31.96
N ILE A 796 36.13 8.45 -32.66
CA ILE A 796 36.25 7.11 -33.22
C ILE A 796 36.27 7.24 -34.72
N LEU A 797 37.18 6.53 -35.36
CA LEU A 797 37.17 6.37 -36.80
C LEU A 797 36.66 4.97 -37.16
N LEU A 798 35.57 4.92 -37.92
CA LEU A 798 35.03 3.69 -38.46
C LEU A 798 35.41 3.58 -39.94
N GLU A 799 35.90 2.42 -40.33
CA GLU A 799 36.08 2.02 -41.72
C GLU A 799 34.81 1.31 -42.18
N MET A 800 34.19 1.84 -43.24
CA MET A 800 33.03 1.24 -43.87
C MET A 800 33.43 0.74 -45.26
N ASP A 801 33.05 -0.49 -45.57
CA ASP A 801 33.09 -1.06 -46.91
C ASP A 801 31.65 -1.33 -47.40
N GLU A 802 31.52 -2.07 -48.50
CA GLU A 802 30.23 -2.36 -49.11
C GLU A 802 29.30 -3.20 -48.21
N TYR A 803 29.87 -4.01 -47.30
CA TYR A 803 29.10 -4.96 -46.49
C TYR A 803 29.45 -4.95 -45.00
N SER A 804 30.29 -4.03 -44.53
CA SER A 804 30.71 -4.00 -43.14
C SER A 804 31.16 -2.63 -42.67
N ILE A 805 31.06 -2.42 -41.36
CA ILE A 805 31.59 -1.28 -40.61
C ILE A 805 32.49 -1.85 -39.53
N LYS A 806 33.76 -1.45 -39.53
CA LYS A 806 34.75 -1.90 -38.56
C LYS A 806 35.42 -0.70 -37.90
N PRO A 807 35.94 -0.82 -36.68
CA PRO A 807 36.76 0.22 -36.09
C PRO A 807 38.06 0.23 -36.86
N TYR A 808 38.49 1.40 -37.33
CA TYR A 808 39.77 1.49 -38.01
C TYR A 808 40.92 1.13 -37.05
N ARG A 809 41.78 0.20 -37.45
CA ARG A 809 43.01 -0.19 -36.73
C ARG A 809 44.20 0.05 -37.65
N SER A 810 45.29 0.60 -37.10
CA SER A 810 46.50 0.92 -37.88
C SER A 810 47.29 -0.33 -38.31
N ASP A 811 46.89 -1.50 -37.82
CA ASP A 811 47.73 -2.67 -37.66
C ASP A 811 47.55 -3.78 -38.72
N ASP A 812 47.00 -3.49 -39.90
CA ASP A 812 47.02 -4.41 -41.06
C ASP A 812 48.44 -4.55 -41.68
N GLY A 813 49.48 -4.52 -40.84
CA GLY A 813 50.88 -4.78 -41.21
C GLY A 813 51.69 -3.57 -41.68
N LYS A 814 51.17 -2.34 -41.57
CA LYS A 814 51.90 -1.11 -41.94
C LYS A 814 51.93 -0.11 -40.79
N LYS A 815 52.90 -0.26 -39.89
CA LYS A 815 53.16 0.68 -38.80
C LYS A 815 53.33 2.11 -39.33
N ASP A 816 52.65 3.06 -38.67
CA ASP A 816 52.79 4.52 -38.83
C ASP A 816 52.20 5.17 -40.10
N LYS A 817 51.10 4.66 -40.67
CA LYS A 817 50.33 5.47 -41.64
C LYS A 817 49.42 6.47 -40.91
N GLU A 818 49.77 7.75 -40.96
CA GLU A 818 48.82 8.83 -40.68
C GLU A 818 47.68 8.75 -41.70
N ILE A 819 46.43 8.68 -41.23
CA ILE A 819 45.27 8.91 -42.09
C ILE A 819 44.97 10.41 -42.08
N CYS A 820 44.92 10.97 -43.28
CA CYS A 820 44.44 12.32 -43.51
C CYS A 820 43.06 12.25 -44.14
N LEU A 821 42.10 12.79 -43.40
CA LEU A 821 40.75 13.00 -43.90
C LEU A 821 40.64 14.42 -44.44
N ASP A 822 40.12 14.56 -45.65
CA ASP A 822 39.73 15.86 -46.19
C ASP A 822 38.39 16.34 -45.59
N HIS A 823 37.88 17.49 -46.03
CA HIS A 823 36.59 18.02 -45.56
C HIS A 823 35.39 17.13 -45.92
N PHE A 824 35.56 16.14 -46.80
CA PHE A 824 34.53 15.19 -47.21
C PHE A 824 34.68 13.82 -46.52
N ASN A 825 35.70 13.62 -45.68
CA ASN A 825 36.09 12.35 -45.06
C ASN A 825 36.62 11.30 -46.04
N GLU A 826 37.18 11.73 -47.17
CA GLU A 826 37.91 10.85 -48.08
C GLU A 826 39.38 10.73 -47.67
N ILE A 827 39.98 9.55 -47.87
CA ILE A 827 41.43 9.37 -47.68
C ILE A 827 42.15 10.10 -48.80
N ALA A 828 42.95 11.08 -48.43
CA ALA A 828 43.84 11.78 -49.33
C ALA A 828 45.30 11.69 -48.86
N PRO A 829 46.29 11.87 -49.76
CA PRO A 829 47.66 12.13 -49.35
C PRO A 829 47.69 13.33 -48.40
N CYS A 830 48.34 13.17 -47.24
CA CYS A 830 48.40 14.21 -46.23
C CYS A 830 48.99 15.51 -46.78
N SER A 831 48.12 16.52 -46.97
CA SER A 831 48.50 17.89 -47.34
C SER A 831 48.23 18.86 -46.19
N ASP A 832 48.82 20.05 -46.27
CA ASP A 832 48.63 21.09 -45.26
C ASP A 832 47.15 21.51 -45.19
N GLY A 833 46.56 21.38 -44.00
CA GLY A 833 45.15 21.72 -43.73
C GLY A 833 44.22 20.52 -43.45
N MET A 834 44.67 19.28 -43.68
CA MET A 834 43.90 18.08 -43.37
C MET A 834 43.98 17.68 -41.90
N GLU A 835 42.92 17.05 -41.38
CA GLU A 835 42.92 16.46 -40.04
C GLU A 835 43.67 15.13 -40.05
N LYS A 836 44.75 15.07 -39.26
CA LYS A 836 45.61 13.89 -39.13
C LYS A 836 45.20 13.07 -37.92
N PHE A 837 44.85 11.80 -38.16
CA PHE A 837 44.50 10.84 -37.11
C PHE A 837 45.61 9.81 -36.94
N LYS A 838 45.98 9.57 -35.68
CA LYS A 838 46.80 8.41 -35.28
C LYS A 838 45.97 7.58 -34.30
N CYS A 839 45.69 6.33 -34.69
CA CYS A 839 44.89 5.40 -33.91
C CYS A 839 45.80 4.38 -33.23
N SER A 840 45.49 4.03 -31.98
CA SER A 840 46.26 3.04 -31.20
C SER A 840 45.91 1.62 -31.60
N ASP A 841 46.89 0.73 -31.61
CA ASP A 841 46.71 -0.70 -31.90
C ASP A 841 45.98 -1.45 -30.77
N THR A 842 46.07 -0.92 -29.54
CA THR A 842 45.52 -1.54 -28.33
C THR A 842 44.20 -0.92 -27.86
N ALA A 843 43.81 0.22 -28.41
CA ALA A 843 42.62 0.97 -28.01
C ALA A 843 41.93 1.57 -29.23
N PHE A 844 40.59 1.48 -29.32
CA PHE A 844 39.75 2.00 -30.41
C PHE A 844 39.76 3.54 -30.54
N LEU A 845 40.79 4.21 -30.05
CA LEU A 845 40.88 5.66 -29.88
C LEU A 845 41.83 6.27 -30.91
N CYS A 846 41.35 7.29 -31.61
CA CYS A 846 42.14 8.09 -32.54
C CYS A 846 42.31 9.51 -32.00
N GLY A 847 43.56 9.96 -31.85
CA GLY A 847 43.88 11.32 -31.42
C GLY A 847 44.26 12.21 -32.60
N ASN A 848 43.92 13.51 -32.53
CA ASN A 848 44.44 14.51 -33.45
C ASN A 848 45.90 14.79 -33.12
N SER A 849 46.79 14.70 -34.13
CA SER A 849 48.24 14.88 -33.99
C SER A 849 48.68 16.21 -33.32
N LYS A 850 47.83 17.25 -33.31
CA LYS A 850 48.14 18.58 -32.76
C LYS A 850 47.83 18.77 -31.26
N SER A 851 47.14 17.84 -30.59
CA SER A 851 46.80 17.97 -29.16
C SER A 851 46.95 16.65 -28.41
N CYS A 852 48.08 16.45 -27.73
CA CYS A 852 48.29 15.33 -26.82
C CYS A 852 47.81 15.70 -25.41
N ASN A 853 46.61 15.27 -25.04
CA ASN A 853 46.23 15.15 -23.63
C ASN A 853 46.60 13.75 -23.15
N SER A 854 47.01 13.61 -21.88
CA SER A 854 47.22 12.31 -21.24
C SER A 854 45.89 11.58 -21.08
N TYR A 855 45.80 10.34 -21.57
CA TYR A 855 44.59 9.51 -21.47
C TYR A 855 44.85 8.27 -20.62
N TYR A 856 43.85 7.89 -19.81
CA TYR A 856 43.84 6.64 -19.04
C TYR A 856 43.11 5.57 -19.84
N LEU A 857 43.75 4.41 -20.04
CA LEU A 857 43.18 3.26 -20.73
C LEU A 857 43.08 2.07 -19.78
N TYR A 858 41.88 1.51 -19.67
CA TYR A 858 41.63 0.26 -18.94
C TYR A 858 41.55 -0.88 -19.95
N GLN A 859 42.33 -1.94 -19.74
CA GLN A 859 42.29 -3.14 -20.55
C GLN A 859 42.05 -4.36 -19.64
N GLU A 860 40.97 -5.09 -19.87
CA GLU A 860 40.70 -6.34 -19.15
C GLU A 860 41.45 -7.49 -19.83
N ARG A 861 42.52 -7.95 -19.19
CA ARG A 861 43.00 -9.34 -19.33
C ARG A 861 43.23 -9.91 -17.95
N ASN A 862 42.47 -10.94 -17.59
CA ASN A 862 42.66 -11.79 -16.41
C ASN A 862 42.88 -11.01 -15.10
N SER A 863 41.81 -10.49 -14.50
CA SER A 863 41.71 -10.07 -13.08
C SER A 863 42.82 -9.15 -12.50
N ILE A 864 43.64 -8.50 -13.33
CA ILE A 864 44.66 -7.54 -12.90
C ILE A 864 44.44 -6.22 -13.64
N ILE A 865 44.19 -5.16 -12.88
CA ILE A 865 44.09 -3.78 -13.39
C ILE A 865 45.51 -3.25 -13.59
N HIS A 866 45.87 -2.91 -14.83
CA HIS A 866 47.09 -2.17 -15.13
C HIS A 866 46.74 -0.73 -15.52
N GLU A 867 47.39 0.22 -14.85
CA GLU A 867 47.31 1.65 -15.15
C GLU A 867 48.43 2.01 -16.15
N TYR A 868 48.07 2.49 -17.34
CA TYR A 868 49.03 2.90 -18.36
C TYR A 868 49.13 4.42 -18.42
N ASN A 869 50.32 4.96 -18.11
CA ASN A 869 50.66 6.37 -18.34
C ASN A 869 51.51 6.50 -19.61
N TYR A 870 50.99 7.22 -20.61
CA TYR A 870 51.72 7.57 -21.83
C TYR A 870 52.37 8.95 -21.67
N GLU A 871 53.71 9.01 -21.60
CA GLU A 871 54.48 10.25 -21.70
C GLU A 871 54.88 10.47 -23.17
N CYS A 872 54.35 11.52 -23.80
CA CYS A 872 54.76 11.94 -25.14
C CYS A 872 55.90 12.95 -25.06
N SER A 873 57.05 12.65 -25.67
CA SER A 873 58.11 13.64 -25.93
C SER A 873 58.36 13.76 -27.43
N LYS A 874 58.15 14.97 -27.99
CA LYS A 874 58.51 15.38 -29.35
C LYS A 874 58.11 14.40 -30.47
N GLY A 875 56.80 14.21 -30.68
CA GLY A 875 56.28 13.58 -31.91
C GLY A 875 56.54 12.08 -32.07
N SER A 876 56.92 11.37 -31.00
CA SER A 876 57.04 9.91 -31.00
C SER A 876 56.59 9.32 -29.67
N ILE A 877 55.80 8.23 -29.71
CA ILE A 877 55.41 7.44 -28.53
C ILE A 877 56.62 6.56 -28.18
N SER A 878 57.43 6.94 -27.20
CA SER A 878 58.73 6.28 -26.98
C SER A 878 58.89 5.53 -25.65
N LYS A 879 57.94 5.57 -24.70
CA LYS A 879 58.09 4.81 -23.43
C LYS A 879 56.77 4.53 -22.70
N ILE A 880 56.56 3.25 -22.36
CA ILE A 880 55.54 2.79 -21.40
C ILE A 880 56.20 2.73 -20.02
N LYS A 881 55.71 3.50 -19.05
CA LYS A 881 56.14 3.41 -17.64
C LYS A 881 55.17 2.48 -16.90
N PHE A 882 55.66 1.37 -16.38
CA PHE A 882 54.92 0.49 -15.48
C PHE A 882 55.00 1.03 -14.04
N ASN A 883 53.86 1.47 -13.48
CA ASN A 883 53.76 1.65 -12.03
C ASN A 883 53.54 0.27 -11.39
N LYS A 884 54.56 -0.24 -10.69
CA LYS A 884 54.47 -1.47 -9.89
C LYS A 884 53.50 -1.24 -8.72
N ILE A 885 52.29 -1.77 -8.82
CA ILE A 885 51.44 -2.02 -7.66
C ILE A 885 51.91 -3.34 -7.03
N LYS A 886 52.50 -3.30 -5.83
CA LYS A 886 52.84 -4.50 -5.04
C LYS A 886 51.56 -5.07 -4.43
N TYR A 887 51.06 -6.18 -4.95
CA TYR A 887 50.22 -7.11 -4.16
C TYR A 887 51.06 -8.33 -3.78
N PHE A 888 51.04 -8.65 -2.48
CA PHE A 888 51.67 -9.82 -1.88
C PHE A 888 50.88 -11.07 -2.31
N ILE A 889 51.46 -11.91 -3.17
CA ILE A 889 50.94 -13.27 -3.42
C ILE A 889 51.56 -14.17 -2.35
N LEU A 890 50.75 -14.55 -1.36
CA LEU A 890 51.04 -15.69 -0.48
C LEU A 890 50.77 -16.97 -1.28
N ILE A 891 51.83 -17.51 -1.89
CA ILE A 891 51.86 -18.88 -2.36
C ILE A 891 52.02 -19.77 -1.13
N PHE A 892 50.98 -20.51 -0.75
CA PHE A 892 51.14 -21.72 0.04
C PHE A 892 51.11 -22.92 -0.91
N GLY A 893 52.30 -23.44 -1.18
CA GLY A 893 52.45 -24.84 -1.53
C GLY A 893 52.48 -25.66 -0.23
N SER A 894 51.82 -26.81 -0.22
CA SER A 894 52.35 -28.11 0.27
C SER A 894 51.22 -29.12 0.54
N ILE A 895 51.35 -30.30 -0.11
CA ILE A 895 50.99 -31.67 0.38
C ILE A 895 49.50 -32.07 0.21
N LEU A 896 49.09 -33.20 -0.42
CA LEU A 896 49.75 -34.41 -0.91
C LEU A 896 48.85 -35.11 -1.97
N PHE A 897 49.51 -35.78 -2.91
CA PHE A 897 49.01 -36.87 -3.75
C PHE A 897 48.43 -38.01 -2.89
N GLU A 898 47.31 -38.60 -3.31
CA GLU A 898 47.15 -40.07 -3.30
C GLU A 898 46.22 -40.51 -4.43
N ILE A 899 46.82 -41.21 -5.39
CA ILE A 899 46.17 -42.09 -6.36
C ILE A 899 45.81 -43.37 -5.60
N TYR A 900 44.57 -43.87 -5.69
CA TYR A 900 44.26 -45.30 -5.87
C TYR A 900 42.76 -45.53 -6.15
N PHE A 901 42.52 -46.29 -7.23
CA PHE A 901 41.27 -46.81 -7.84
C PHE A 901 40.39 -45.87 -8.67
#